data_AF-B9GB41-F1
#
_entry.id   AF-B9GB41-F1
#
_cell.length_a   1.000
_cell.length_b   1.000
_cell.length_c   1.000
_cell.angle_alpha   90.00
_cell.angle_beta   90.00
_cell.angle_gamma   90.00
#
_symmetry.space_group_name_H-M   'P 1'
#
loop_
_entity.id
_entity.type
_entity.pdbx_description
1 polymer ?
#
loop_
_entity_poly.entity_id
_entity_poly.type
_entity_poly.pdbx_seq_one_letter_code
_entity_poly.pdbx_strand_id
1 'polypeptide(L)'
;MADDVRELLLSTTADADPSTPLSAPDLRLLIDRLRIRSDRLHASALSFASSHRAPLAAALLRAADSSASSSSLESSLASALAPLSSSPGLSDLRELSDRLLAARRELRERQEHLAAASSVADLAARLRAARASPDPLAAAAAAAELKPLLVDPEGSGSSQDEPVVFGLLRNDWEQLVDELQVMLAKNLEECVEFAPEGGKVMVRTAPVGKSGGTPGVELRVALQALEIIDAVDYGMTKLADLMIKHVLVPAISNISVAVSVEELEKSGPQYPISILCVTPTEELQGYKDGSALYSRIIDIIKFVCETICGENITWMQSFSKLTWSRISDLVIKHFISKAVPHEASKLIEFQDVVRSTTEFENTLRNMMFISHEKRDGKLTQFVDDVEVHFAVRKRNEILVKARHLLVHYDYDNPLDACLSSARVAKELCYAARDALLLYKAIVPVQLEKQLDSINQVAAIIHNDFYHLSQEILGLAFEYRADFPGDLQKLVVFVDLAPTFSQMADGVLTRQIQLVTANLIEAIDGADGFQNTHQPQHYESAKFSIEQVVFILEKIHIMWESILPRSIYKRSMCYILGSVFSRITKDMLLIDDMAAEETLQLQGLIHLALENLSSLFLSLVENEFLDHQTWIELDEIIRPLKKFRKLAELLDMSLKSITAAWESGELTNCGFTSSEVQNFVKAIFADSPLRKECLLWISRTPS
;
A
#
# COMPACT_ATOMS: atom_id res chain seq x y z
N MET A 1 56.32 40.84 -25.43
CA MET A 1 57.43 40.51 -26.33
C MET A 1 57.95 39.16 -25.87
N ALA A 2 58.00 38.18 -26.78
CA ALA A 2 58.41 36.82 -26.44
C ALA A 2 59.94 36.81 -26.24
N ASP A 3 60.38 36.86 -24.98
CA ASP A 3 61.79 36.65 -24.63
C ASP A 3 62.13 35.20 -25.01
N ASP A 4 62.99 35.04 -26.01
CA ASP A 4 63.43 33.74 -26.48
C ASP A 4 64.17 33.03 -25.34
N VAL A 5 63.65 31.89 -24.90
CA VAL A 5 64.14 31.12 -23.74
C VAL A 5 65.62 30.72 -23.95
N ARG A 6 66.11 30.70 -25.21
CA ARG A 6 67.51 30.46 -25.56
C ARG A 6 68.46 31.61 -25.19
N GLU A 7 67.99 32.85 -24.99
CA GLU A 7 68.85 33.95 -24.53
C GLU A 7 69.45 33.68 -23.15
N LEU A 8 68.75 32.91 -22.31
CA LEU A 8 69.25 32.47 -21.00
C LEU A 8 70.42 31.47 -21.09
N LEU A 9 70.67 30.87 -22.26
CA LEU A 9 71.78 29.95 -22.54
C LEU A 9 72.99 30.61 -23.23
N LEU A 10 72.86 31.86 -23.72
CA LEU A 10 73.87 32.56 -24.54
C LEU A 10 75.11 33.03 -23.75
N SER A 11 75.72 32.15 -22.96
CA SER A 11 77.09 32.34 -22.47
C SER A 11 78.03 31.22 -22.89
N THR A 12 77.56 30.15 -23.57
CA THR A 12 78.41 28.98 -23.88
C THR A 12 78.34 28.42 -25.31
N THR A 13 77.43 28.86 -26.18
CA THR A 13 77.37 28.40 -27.57
C THR A 13 76.97 29.54 -28.51
N ALA A 14 77.94 30.27 -29.05
CA ALA A 14 77.72 31.42 -29.93
C ALA A 14 77.44 31.04 -31.41
N ASP A 15 77.36 29.75 -31.77
CA ASP A 15 77.24 29.30 -33.17
C ASP A 15 76.23 28.14 -33.37
N ALA A 16 75.10 28.11 -32.63
CA ALA A 16 74.09 27.07 -32.80
C ALA A 16 72.83 27.55 -33.54
N ASP A 17 72.54 26.91 -34.67
CA ASP A 17 71.37 27.13 -35.55
C ASP A 17 70.04 27.04 -34.75
N PRO A 18 69.11 28.03 -34.85
CA PRO A 18 67.85 28.07 -34.10
C PRO A 18 66.95 26.83 -34.26
N SER A 19 67.16 26.03 -35.31
CA SER A 19 66.41 24.81 -35.63
C SER A 19 66.89 23.54 -34.90
N THR A 20 68.03 23.57 -34.21
CA THR A 20 68.57 22.40 -33.48
C THR A 20 67.82 22.14 -32.15
N PRO A 21 67.38 20.90 -31.87
CA PRO A 21 66.71 20.57 -30.61
C PRO A 21 67.68 20.69 -29.42
N LEU A 22 67.25 21.36 -28.35
CA LEU A 22 68.03 21.53 -27.11
C LEU A 22 68.36 20.16 -26.49
N SER A 23 69.61 19.95 -26.07
CA SER A 23 70.02 18.70 -25.43
C SER A 23 69.46 18.62 -23.99
N ALA A 24 69.29 17.41 -23.43
CA ALA A 24 68.83 17.24 -22.05
C ALA A 24 69.70 17.99 -21.00
N PRO A 25 71.03 18.09 -21.14
CA PRO A 25 71.87 18.98 -20.33
C PRO A 25 71.49 20.47 -20.46
N ASP A 26 71.22 20.95 -21.67
CA ASP A 26 70.85 22.36 -21.91
C ASP A 26 69.52 22.69 -21.25
N LEU A 27 68.54 21.77 -21.31
CA LEU A 27 67.25 21.92 -20.64
C LEU A 27 67.40 21.96 -19.10
N ARG A 28 68.30 21.16 -18.51
CA ARG A 28 68.60 21.21 -17.07
C ARG A 28 69.24 22.52 -16.67
N LEU A 29 70.22 23.01 -17.45
CA LEU A 29 70.87 24.29 -17.22
C LEU A 29 69.86 25.45 -17.32
N LEU A 30 68.92 25.36 -18.27
CA LEU A 30 67.84 26.33 -18.43
C LEU A 30 66.92 26.34 -17.21
N ILE A 31 66.53 25.17 -16.70
CA ILE A 31 65.72 25.04 -15.49
C ILE A 31 66.45 25.66 -14.29
N ASP A 32 67.75 25.39 -14.12
CA ASP A 32 68.53 25.95 -13.01
C ASP A 32 68.70 27.47 -13.12
N ARG A 33 68.96 28.00 -14.32
CA ARG A 33 69.04 29.45 -14.55
C ARG A 33 67.69 30.15 -14.38
N LEU A 34 66.60 29.51 -14.80
CA LEU A 34 65.24 30.00 -14.57
C LEU A 34 64.91 30.01 -13.09
N ARG A 35 65.31 28.98 -12.32
CA ARG A 35 65.20 28.97 -10.86
C ARG A 35 65.98 30.11 -10.22
N ILE A 36 67.26 30.29 -10.57
CA ILE A 36 68.08 31.38 -10.03
C ILE A 36 67.50 32.76 -10.37
N ARG A 37 67.02 32.95 -11.61
CA ARG A 37 66.38 34.21 -12.03
C ARG A 37 65.07 34.44 -11.28
N SER A 38 64.27 33.38 -11.08
CA SER A 38 63.06 33.40 -10.27
C SER A 38 63.35 33.80 -8.82
N ASP A 39 64.36 33.19 -8.20
CA ASP A 39 64.78 33.49 -6.81
C ASP A 39 65.26 34.95 -6.69
N ARG A 40 66.00 35.44 -7.69
CA ARG A 40 66.49 36.83 -7.72
C ARG A 40 65.37 37.84 -7.92
N LEU A 41 64.39 37.54 -8.78
CA LEU A 41 63.17 38.33 -8.94
C LEU A 41 62.33 38.34 -7.66
N HIS A 42 62.18 37.19 -6.99
CA HIS A 42 61.54 37.08 -5.69
C HIS A 42 62.23 37.94 -4.63
N ALA A 43 63.56 37.88 -4.54
CA ALA A 43 64.32 38.69 -3.60
C ALA A 43 64.19 40.20 -3.89
N SER A 44 64.18 40.60 -5.18
CA SER A 44 63.96 41.99 -5.59
C SER A 44 62.53 42.48 -5.31
N ALA A 45 61.53 41.63 -5.48
CA ALA A 45 60.14 41.97 -5.14
C ALA A 45 59.97 42.13 -3.62
N LEU A 46 60.62 41.28 -2.82
CA LEU A 46 60.63 41.38 -1.36
C LEU A 46 61.35 42.64 -0.87
N SER A 47 62.49 43.01 -1.47
CA SER A 47 63.20 44.25 -1.11
C SER A 47 62.39 45.50 -1.49
N PHE A 48 61.71 45.49 -2.64
CA PHE A 48 60.79 46.55 -3.04
C PHE A 48 59.59 46.68 -2.10
N ALA A 49 58.95 45.56 -1.74
CA ALA A 49 57.84 45.54 -0.79
C ALA A 49 58.26 46.05 0.59
N SER A 50 59.48 45.72 1.04
CA SER A 50 60.02 46.21 2.31
C SER A 50 60.31 47.72 2.30
N SER A 51 60.81 48.27 1.18
CA SER A 51 61.11 49.70 1.05
C SER A 51 59.85 50.57 0.87
N HIS A 52 58.73 49.99 0.44
CA HIS A 52 57.46 50.68 0.22
C HIS A 52 56.33 50.21 1.16
N ARG A 53 56.68 49.80 2.39
CA ARG A 53 55.77 49.21 3.38
C ARG A 53 54.52 50.06 3.67
N ALA A 54 54.69 51.34 3.98
CA ALA A 54 53.58 52.22 4.36
C ALA A 54 52.59 52.50 3.21
N PRO A 55 53.04 52.82 1.98
CA PRO A 55 52.16 52.91 0.81
C PRO A 55 51.37 51.63 0.53
N LEU A 56 52.01 50.47 0.65
CA LEU A 56 51.38 49.17 0.44
C LEU A 56 50.30 48.86 1.50
N ALA A 57 50.60 49.10 2.78
CA ALA A 57 49.63 48.95 3.86
C ALA A 57 48.39 49.86 3.65
N ALA A 58 48.61 51.12 3.29
CA ALA A 58 47.54 52.08 3.02
C ALA A 58 46.71 51.74 1.77
N ALA A 59 47.32 51.09 0.77
CA ALA A 59 46.60 50.60 -0.40
C ALA A 59 45.72 49.38 -0.05
N LEU A 60 46.25 48.44 0.73
CA LEU A 60 45.50 47.26 1.20
C LEU A 60 44.32 47.63 2.10
N LEU A 61 44.50 48.60 3.01
CA LEU A 61 43.41 49.11 3.85
C LEU A 61 42.31 49.77 3.02
N ARG A 62 42.67 50.65 2.06
CA ARG A 62 41.69 51.26 1.15
C ARG A 62 40.98 50.23 0.25
N ALA A 63 41.68 49.16 -0.15
CA ALA A 63 41.10 48.06 -0.91
C ALA A 63 40.13 47.20 -0.07
N ALA A 64 40.41 47.06 1.24
CA ALA A 64 39.49 46.42 2.19
C ALA A 64 38.22 47.27 2.37
N ASP A 65 38.36 48.59 2.48
CA ASP A 65 37.23 49.52 2.68
C ASP A 65 36.36 49.70 1.42
N SER A 66 36.87 49.39 0.23
CA SER A 66 36.20 49.60 -1.07
C SER A 66 35.66 48.31 -1.73
N SER A 67 35.32 47.30 -0.92
CA SER A 67 35.11 45.89 -1.29
C SER A 67 34.01 45.51 -2.31
N ALA A 68 33.52 46.44 -3.12
CA ALA A 68 32.58 46.18 -4.21
C ALA A 68 33.29 46.17 -5.58
N SER A 69 33.93 45.06 -5.97
CA SER A 69 33.98 44.57 -7.37
C SER A 69 34.97 43.41 -7.62
N SER A 70 34.52 42.52 -8.51
CA SER A 70 35.20 41.44 -9.28
C SER A 70 35.83 40.25 -8.55
N SER A 71 35.37 39.04 -8.93
CA SER A 71 35.96 37.73 -8.61
C SER A 71 37.29 37.46 -9.32
N SER A 72 37.59 38.15 -10.44
CA SER A 72 38.87 38.00 -11.16
C SER A 72 40.05 38.63 -10.40
N LEU A 73 39.76 39.58 -9.50
CA LEU A 73 40.76 40.20 -8.63
C LEU A 73 41.19 39.28 -7.49
N GLU A 74 40.40 38.27 -7.11
CA GLU A 74 40.67 37.40 -5.96
C GLU A 74 41.82 36.43 -6.21
N SER A 75 41.78 35.70 -7.33
CA SER A 75 42.88 34.80 -7.74
C SER A 75 44.15 35.57 -8.06
N SER A 76 44.00 36.78 -8.61
CA SER A 76 45.10 37.70 -8.92
C SER A 76 45.72 38.29 -7.64
N LEU A 77 44.93 38.65 -6.62
CA LEU A 77 45.43 39.12 -5.33
C LEU A 77 46.10 37.98 -4.56
N ALA A 78 45.46 36.81 -4.48
CA ALA A 78 46.00 35.66 -3.75
C ALA A 78 47.35 35.20 -4.34
N SER A 79 47.48 35.18 -5.67
CA SER A 79 48.75 34.88 -6.35
C SER A 79 49.80 35.98 -6.17
N ALA A 80 49.40 37.26 -6.20
CA ALA A 80 50.31 38.39 -5.97
C ALA A 80 50.80 38.51 -4.51
N LEU A 81 50.02 38.02 -3.54
CA LEU A 81 50.33 38.09 -2.11
C LEU A 81 51.03 36.82 -1.59
N ALA A 82 50.98 35.71 -2.33
CA ALA A 82 51.69 34.47 -2.00
C ALA A 82 53.19 34.64 -1.69
N PRO A 83 53.98 35.50 -2.38
CA PRO A 83 55.39 35.71 -2.09
C PRO A 83 55.66 36.40 -0.74
N LEU A 84 54.70 37.17 -0.21
CA LEU A 84 54.84 37.88 1.08
C LEU A 84 54.71 36.93 2.28
N SER A 85 54.20 35.71 2.05
CA SER A 85 54.01 34.67 3.06
C SER A 85 55.32 34.00 3.53
N SER A 86 56.45 34.19 2.82
CA SER A 86 57.73 33.52 3.12
C SER A 86 58.75 34.38 3.88
N SER A 87 58.50 35.68 4.09
CA SER A 87 59.48 36.61 4.70
C SER A 87 59.09 37.06 6.12
N PRO A 88 59.99 36.93 7.13
CA PRO A 88 59.71 37.26 8.53
C PRO A 88 59.63 38.76 8.85
N GLY A 89 60.12 39.66 7.98
CA GLY A 89 60.10 41.12 8.22
C GLY A 89 58.80 41.84 7.83
N LEU A 90 57.82 41.13 7.28
CA LEU A 90 56.58 41.67 6.70
C LEU A 90 55.31 41.09 7.36
N SER A 91 55.41 40.62 8.61
CA SER A 91 54.32 40.01 9.40
C SER A 91 53.03 40.84 9.40
N ASP A 92 53.12 42.15 9.59
CA ASP A 92 51.93 43.01 9.74
C ASP A 92 51.17 43.17 8.41
N LEU A 93 51.89 43.14 7.28
CA LEU A 93 51.26 43.14 5.95
C LEU A 93 50.60 41.79 5.65
N ARG A 94 51.14 40.69 6.18
CA ARG A 94 50.52 39.36 6.12
C ARG A 94 49.21 39.35 6.91
N GLU A 95 49.21 39.85 8.14
CA GLU A 95 48.00 39.93 8.96
C GLU A 95 46.90 40.76 8.30
N LEU A 96 47.25 41.90 7.68
CA LEU A 96 46.29 42.72 6.91
C LEU A 96 45.76 41.99 5.66
N SER A 97 46.62 41.26 4.96
CA SER A 97 46.23 40.43 3.80
C SER A 97 45.27 39.31 4.19
N ASP A 98 45.57 38.58 5.26
CA ASP A 98 44.73 37.49 5.76
C ASP A 98 43.37 38.01 6.21
N ARG A 99 43.34 39.17 6.88
CA ARG A 99 42.10 39.88 7.25
C ARG A 99 41.27 40.29 6.04
N LEU A 100 41.89 40.75 4.96
CA LEU A 100 41.19 41.12 3.72
C LEU A 100 40.59 39.89 3.02
N LEU A 101 41.34 38.78 2.95
CA LEU A 101 40.83 37.52 2.39
C LEU A 101 39.71 36.91 3.25
N ALA A 102 39.76 37.06 4.57
CA ALA A 102 38.68 36.64 5.47
C ALA A 102 37.42 37.50 5.27
N ALA A 103 37.55 38.84 5.24
CA ALA A 103 36.42 39.75 5.03
C ALA A 103 35.74 39.56 3.67
N ARG A 104 36.50 39.21 2.62
CA ARG A 104 35.95 38.89 1.29
C ARG A 104 35.16 37.58 1.25
N ARG A 105 35.64 36.53 1.94
CA ARG A 105 34.90 35.28 2.10
C ARG A 105 33.59 35.51 2.83
N GLU A 106 33.63 36.28 3.93
CA GLU A 106 32.43 36.65 4.68
C GLU A 106 31.44 37.47 3.83
N LEU A 107 31.91 38.43 3.01
CA LEU A 107 31.05 39.18 2.11
C LEU A 107 30.33 38.28 1.09
N ARG A 108 31.03 37.29 0.54
CA ARG A 108 30.46 36.32 -0.41
C ARG A 108 29.37 35.47 0.24
N GLU A 109 29.65 34.92 1.41
CA GLU A 109 28.67 34.16 2.20
C GLU A 109 27.43 35.02 2.51
N ARG A 110 27.63 36.28 2.90
CA ARG A 110 26.52 37.23 3.13
C ARG A 110 25.73 37.53 1.85
N GLN A 111 26.37 37.61 0.68
CA GLN A 111 25.69 37.80 -0.60
C GLN A 111 24.86 36.56 -0.99
N GLU A 112 25.39 35.36 -0.76
CA GLU A 112 24.68 34.10 -0.99
C GLU A 112 23.47 33.96 -0.05
N HIS A 113 23.65 34.27 1.24
CA HIS A 113 22.54 34.32 2.21
C HIS A 113 21.49 35.38 1.83
N LEU A 114 21.91 36.56 1.38
CA LEU A 114 20.99 37.60 0.92
C LEU A 114 20.20 37.14 -0.31
N ALA A 115 20.86 36.51 -1.28
CA ALA A 115 20.20 35.98 -2.46
C ALA A 115 19.16 34.90 -2.11
N ALA A 116 19.49 33.98 -1.20
CA ALA A 116 18.56 32.98 -0.70
C ALA A 116 17.35 33.62 0.03
N ALA A 117 17.61 34.58 0.92
CA ALA A 117 16.57 35.30 1.64
C ALA A 117 15.65 36.11 0.70
N SER A 118 16.21 36.74 -0.34
CA SER A 118 15.44 37.42 -1.38
C SER A 118 14.55 36.46 -2.15
N SER A 119 15.04 35.28 -2.54
CA SER A 119 14.22 34.26 -3.22
C SER A 119 13.05 33.79 -2.35
N VAL A 120 13.28 33.57 -1.06
CA VAL A 120 12.23 33.20 -0.09
C VAL A 120 11.20 34.33 0.04
N ALA A 121 11.65 35.58 0.17
CA ALA A 121 10.77 36.74 0.28
C ALA A 121 9.90 36.93 -0.97
N ASP A 122 10.46 36.69 -2.16
CA ASP A 122 9.76 36.75 -3.43
C ASP A 122 8.67 35.67 -3.54
N LEU A 123 8.97 34.42 -3.15
CA LEU A 123 7.98 33.33 -3.10
C LEU A 123 6.83 33.65 -2.13
N ALA A 124 7.16 34.14 -0.93
CA ALA A 124 6.17 34.56 0.05
C ALA A 124 5.30 35.73 -0.47
N ALA A 125 5.89 36.66 -1.21
CA ALA A 125 5.15 37.77 -1.83
C ALA A 125 4.18 37.27 -2.91
N ARG A 126 4.60 36.31 -3.75
CA ARG A 126 3.74 35.67 -4.77
C ARG A 126 2.56 34.93 -4.14
N LEU A 127 2.78 34.18 -3.06
CA LEU A 127 1.70 33.51 -2.31
C LEU A 127 0.68 34.50 -1.75
N ARG A 128 1.14 35.60 -1.15
CA ARG A 128 0.23 36.65 -0.65
C ARG A 128 -0.53 37.33 -1.77
N ALA A 129 0.12 37.59 -2.90
CA ALA A 129 -0.52 38.19 -4.07
C ALA A 129 -1.58 37.26 -4.67
N ALA A 130 -1.30 35.95 -4.77
CA ALA A 130 -2.25 34.95 -5.22
C ALA A 130 -3.48 34.91 -4.30
N ARG A 131 -3.28 34.91 -2.97
CA ARG A 131 -4.35 34.93 -1.98
C ARG A 131 -5.21 36.21 -2.03
N ALA A 132 -4.60 37.35 -2.35
CA ALA A 132 -5.28 38.63 -2.43
C ALA A 132 -5.97 38.88 -3.78
N SER A 133 -5.80 37.99 -4.77
CA SER A 133 -6.39 38.16 -6.09
C SER A 133 -7.93 38.07 -6.02
N PRO A 134 -8.67 39.07 -6.54
CA PRO A 134 -10.13 39.01 -6.61
C PRO A 134 -10.62 38.11 -7.75
N ASP A 135 -9.75 37.79 -8.72
CA ASP A 135 -10.06 36.89 -9.82
C ASP A 135 -9.64 35.45 -9.45
N PRO A 136 -10.59 34.50 -9.35
CA PRO A 136 -10.31 33.11 -9.00
C PRO A 136 -9.41 32.40 -10.03
N LEU A 137 -9.48 32.76 -11.32
CA LEU A 137 -8.62 32.14 -12.34
C LEU A 137 -7.17 32.59 -12.17
N ALA A 138 -6.95 33.88 -11.94
CA ALA A 138 -5.62 34.40 -11.66
C ALA A 138 -5.05 33.82 -10.35
N ALA A 139 -5.88 33.64 -9.32
CA ALA A 139 -5.47 33.01 -8.06
C ALA A 139 -5.06 31.54 -8.26
N ALA A 140 -5.88 30.77 -8.99
CA ALA A 140 -5.61 29.39 -9.34
C ALA A 140 -4.35 29.23 -10.19
N ALA A 141 -4.17 30.07 -11.22
CA ALA A 141 -2.98 30.06 -12.08
C ALA A 141 -1.71 30.35 -11.28
N ALA A 142 -1.74 31.36 -10.41
CA ALA A 142 -0.61 31.68 -9.55
C ALA A 142 -0.29 30.54 -8.57
N ALA A 143 -1.30 29.86 -8.02
CA ALA A 143 -1.09 28.69 -7.16
C ALA A 143 -0.46 27.52 -7.96
N ALA A 144 -0.94 27.26 -9.17
CA ALA A 144 -0.40 26.21 -10.03
C ALA A 144 1.06 26.48 -10.46
N GLU A 145 1.41 27.73 -10.77
CA GLU A 145 2.79 28.15 -11.08
C GLU A 145 3.75 27.96 -9.90
N LEU A 146 3.27 28.10 -8.66
CA LEU A 146 4.07 27.93 -7.45
C LEU A 146 4.28 26.46 -7.05
N LYS A 147 3.41 25.55 -7.51
CA LYS A 147 3.47 24.11 -7.19
C LYS A 147 4.86 23.49 -7.45
N PRO A 148 5.47 23.57 -8.66
CA PRO A 148 6.77 22.95 -8.91
C PRO A 148 7.94 23.62 -8.17
N LEU A 149 7.75 24.83 -7.62
CA LEU A 149 8.79 25.54 -6.86
C LEU A 149 8.78 25.18 -5.37
N LEU A 150 7.67 24.64 -4.86
CA LEU A 150 7.45 24.36 -3.44
C LEU A 150 7.23 22.87 -3.14
N VAL A 151 6.83 22.10 -4.16
CA VAL A 151 6.53 20.67 -4.07
C VAL A 151 7.48 19.91 -5.00
N ASP A 152 8.35 19.08 -4.40
CA ASP A 152 9.25 18.20 -5.14
C ASP A 152 8.46 16.96 -5.63
N PRO A 153 8.40 16.68 -6.95
CA PRO A 153 7.66 15.55 -7.49
C PRO A 153 8.27 14.17 -7.17
N GLU A 154 9.55 14.07 -6.79
CA GLU A 154 10.23 12.76 -6.64
C GLU A 154 10.35 12.25 -5.20
N GLY A 155 9.99 13.04 -4.18
CA GLY A 155 9.99 12.59 -2.78
C GLY A 155 11.31 12.00 -2.28
N SER A 156 12.44 12.29 -2.95
CA SER A 156 13.73 11.62 -2.73
C SER A 156 14.59 12.28 -1.65
N GLY A 157 14.18 13.44 -1.13
CA GLY A 157 14.81 14.07 0.03
C GLY A 157 14.15 13.60 1.32
N SER A 158 14.90 12.94 2.19
CA SER A 158 14.46 12.72 3.57
C SER A 158 13.99 14.06 4.16
N SER A 159 12.78 14.10 4.72
CA SER A 159 12.18 15.30 5.32
C SER A 159 12.98 15.90 6.49
N GLN A 160 14.13 15.31 6.84
CA GLN A 160 15.00 15.71 7.93
C GLN A 160 16.05 16.76 7.53
N ASP A 161 16.37 16.92 6.24
CA ASP A 161 17.40 17.86 5.77
C ASP A 161 16.85 19.10 5.03
N GLU A 162 15.52 19.25 4.91
CA GLU A 162 14.91 20.42 4.26
C GLU A 162 14.94 21.66 5.18
N PRO A 163 15.34 22.85 4.69
CA PRO A 163 15.26 24.08 5.48
C PRO A 163 13.81 24.38 5.91
N VAL A 164 13.61 24.62 7.22
CA VAL A 164 12.29 24.86 7.83
C VAL A 164 11.42 25.89 7.07
N VAL A 165 12.05 26.90 6.46
CA VAL A 165 11.36 27.95 5.71
C VAL A 165 10.62 27.43 4.47
N PHE A 166 11.15 26.41 3.78
CA PHE A 166 10.45 25.79 2.65
C PHE A 166 9.26 24.96 3.11
N GLY A 167 9.37 24.29 4.26
CA GLY A 167 8.23 23.65 4.91
C GLY A 167 7.10 24.63 5.25
N LEU A 168 7.43 25.82 5.76
CA LEU A 168 6.43 26.88 6.03
C LEU A 168 5.79 27.40 4.74
N LEU A 169 6.57 27.66 3.69
CA LEU A 169 6.06 28.11 2.40
C LEU A 169 5.17 27.06 1.72
N ARG A 170 5.52 25.77 1.84
CA ARG A 170 4.71 24.64 1.37
C ARG A 170 3.37 24.60 2.10
N ASN A 171 3.38 24.69 3.43
CA ASN A 171 2.15 24.73 4.23
C ASN A 171 1.26 25.94 3.86
N ASP A 172 1.86 27.12 3.64
CA ASP A 172 1.12 28.32 3.21
C ASP A 172 0.49 28.16 1.82
N TRP A 173 1.17 27.44 0.92
CA TRP A 173 0.67 27.09 -0.42
C TRP A 173 -0.46 26.06 -0.36
N GLU A 174 -0.29 24.98 0.43
CA GLU A 174 -1.34 23.98 0.66
C GLU A 174 -2.59 24.64 1.23
N GLN A 175 -2.44 25.51 2.22
CA GLN A 175 -3.56 26.26 2.79
C GLN A 175 -4.24 27.18 1.75
N LEU A 176 -3.47 27.82 0.86
CA LEU A 176 -4.05 28.62 -0.22
C LEU A 176 -4.87 27.75 -1.18
N VAL A 177 -4.35 26.57 -1.56
CA VAL A 177 -5.05 25.63 -2.43
C VAL A 177 -6.34 25.14 -1.76
N ASP A 178 -6.30 24.79 -0.48
CA ASP A 178 -7.47 24.36 0.29
C ASP A 178 -8.53 25.48 0.39
N GLU A 179 -8.12 26.72 0.65
CA GLU A 179 -9.01 27.89 0.69
C GLU A 179 -9.70 28.11 -0.67
N LEU A 180 -8.95 27.98 -1.77
CA LEU A 180 -9.50 28.06 -3.13
C LEU A 180 -10.46 26.90 -3.41
N GLN A 181 -10.11 25.66 -3.07
CA GLN A 181 -10.96 24.49 -3.27
C GLN A 181 -12.31 24.63 -2.56
N VAL A 182 -12.30 25.00 -1.28
CA VAL A 182 -13.51 25.16 -0.48
C VAL A 182 -14.39 26.29 -1.03
N MET A 183 -13.78 27.43 -1.39
CA MET A 183 -14.50 28.56 -1.96
C MET A 183 -15.15 28.22 -3.30
N LEU A 184 -14.40 27.58 -4.21
CA LEU A 184 -14.87 27.21 -5.53
C LEU A 184 -15.95 26.12 -5.46
N ALA A 185 -15.77 25.09 -4.62
CA ALA A 185 -16.78 24.07 -4.38
C ALA A 185 -18.09 24.67 -3.86
N LYS A 186 -18.02 25.63 -2.94
CA LYS A 186 -19.20 26.35 -2.47
C LYS A 186 -19.91 27.13 -3.58
N ASN A 187 -19.15 27.76 -4.50
CA ASN A 187 -19.74 28.44 -5.66
C ASN A 187 -20.51 27.47 -6.57
N LEU A 188 -20.01 26.25 -6.78
CA LEU A 188 -20.72 25.20 -7.53
C LEU A 188 -22.07 24.87 -6.86
N GLU A 189 -22.11 24.77 -5.54
CA GLU A 189 -23.34 24.52 -4.79
C GLU A 189 -24.36 25.65 -4.93
N GLU A 190 -23.90 26.90 -4.94
CA GLU A 190 -24.77 28.07 -5.10
C GLU A 190 -25.29 28.23 -6.54
N CYS A 191 -24.59 27.65 -7.52
CA CYS A 191 -25.00 27.64 -8.93
C CYS A 191 -25.95 26.48 -9.27
N VAL A 192 -25.88 25.36 -8.54
CA VAL A 192 -26.71 24.17 -8.78
C VAL A 192 -27.61 23.88 -7.58
N GLU A 193 -28.86 24.31 -7.67
CA GLU A 193 -29.86 24.15 -6.62
C GLU A 193 -30.70 22.89 -6.82
N PHE A 194 -30.78 22.07 -5.77
CA PHE A 194 -31.60 20.86 -5.73
C PHE A 194 -32.89 21.11 -4.96
N ALA A 195 -34.03 20.69 -5.49
CA ALA A 195 -35.29 20.79 -4.76
C ALA A 195 -35.29 19.84 -3.55
N PRO A 196 -35.76 20.30 -2.36
CA PRO A 196 -35.75 19.50 -1.14
C PRO A 196 -36.62 18.24 -1.25
N GLU A 197 -37.68 18.30 -2.04
CA GLU A 197 -38.60 17.17 -2.30
C GLU A 197 -38.00 16.14 -3.27
N GLY A 198 -36.84 16.44 -3.88
CA GLY A 198 -36.23 15.61 -4.92
C GLY A 198 -36.90 15.76 -6.29
N GLY A 199 -36.27 15.20 -7.32
CA GLY A 199 -36.77 15.17 -8.69
C GLY A 199 -36.67 16.49 -9.46
N LYS A 200 -35.99 17.52 -8.94
CA LYS A 200 -35.78 18.77 -9.67
C LYS A 200 -34.41 19.38 -9.37
N VAL A 201 -33.71 19.77 -10.42
CA VAL A 201 -32.41 20.47 -10.36
C VAL A 201 -32.47 21.71 -11.22
N MET A 202 -31.92 22.79 -10.70
CA MET A 202 -31.83 24.08 -11.37
C MET A 202 -30.38 24.51 -11.44
N VAL A 203 -29.88 24.72 -12.65
CA VAL A 203 -28.52 25.20 -12.93
C VAL A 203 -28.59 26.65 -13.35
N ARG A 204 -27.80 27.50 -12.69
CA ARG A 204 -27.63 28.91 -13.01
C ARG A 204 -26.21 29.17 -13.45
N THR A 205 -26.03 30.10 -14.37
CA THR A 205 -24.69 30.53 -14.82
C THR A 205 -23.90 31.20 -13.70
N ALA A 206 -24.56 31.95 -12.81
CA ALA A 206 -23.95 32.64 -11.68
C ALA A 206 -24.84 32.57 -10.42
N PRO A 207 -24.25 32.64 -9.21
CA PRO A 207 -25.00 32.54 -7.96
C PRO A 207 -25.83 33.81 -7.68
N VAL A 208 -26.97 33.65 -7.00
CA VAL A 208 -27.99 34.71 -6.82
C VAL A 208 -27.82 35.49 -5.51
N GLY A 209 -26.91 35.08 -4.62
CA GLY A 209 -26.71 35.67 -3.29
C GLY A 209 -25.44 36.50 -3.15
N LYS A 210 -25.55 37.71 -2.57
CA LYS A 210 -24.41 38.41 -1.93
C LYS A 210 -24.15 37.77 -0.56
N SER A 211 -23.71 36.51 -0.51
CA SER A 211 -23.32 35.86 0.75
C SER A 211 -21.88 36.28 1.15
N GLY A 212 -21.69 37.57 1.42
CA GLY A 212 -20.43 38.11 1.98
C GLY A 212 -19.53 38.83 0.98
N GLY A 213 -19.96 40.01 0.51
CA GLY A 213 -19.08 41.08 -0.03
C GLY A 213 -18.30 40.79 -1.33
N THR A 214 -18.20 39.55 -1.78
CA THR A 214 -17.48 39.12 -2.98
C THR A 214 -18.47 38.90 -4.12
N PRO A 215 -18.15 39.31 -5.36
CA PRO A 215 -18.95 38.98 -6.53
C PRO A 215 -18.91 37.46 -6.72
N GLY A 216 -20.07 36.83 -6.82
CA GLY A 216 -20.16 35.39 -7.04
C GLY A 216 -19.50 34.98 -8.36
N VAL A 217 -18.80 33.84 -8.34
CA VAL A 217 -18.05 33.33 -9.48
C VAL A 217 -18.98 32.55 -10.40
N GLU A 218 -18.85 32.75 -11.72
CA GLU A 218 -19.58 31.98 -12.73
C GLU A 218 -19.25 30.48 -12.63
N LEU A 219 -20.23 29.60 -12.81
CA LEU A 219 -20.06 28.15 -12.68
C LEU A 219 -18.88 27.61 -13.52
N ARG A 220 -18.78 28.05 -14.78
CA ARG A 220 -17.71 27.63 -15.69
C ARG A 220 -16.34 28.14 -15.25
N VAL A 221 -16.28 29.38 -14.76
CA VAL A 221 -15.04 29.98 -14.23
C VAL A 221 -14.58 29.23 -12.98
N ALA A 222 -15.52 28.82 -12.12
CA ALA A 222 -15.20 28.03 -10.95
C ALA A 222 -14.65 26.64 -11.28
N LEU A 223 -15.26 25.95 -12.26
CA LEU A 223 -14.78 24.66 -12.76
C LEU A 223 -13.40 24.76 -13.44
N GLN A 224 -13.17 25.82 -14.23
CA GLN A 224 -11.86 26.10 -14.83
C GLN A 224 -10.79 26.36 -13.77
N ALA A 225 -11.10 27.13 -12.73
CA ALA A 225 -10.17 27.38 -11.63
C ALA A 225 -9.82 26.10 -10.88
N LEU A 226 -10.82 25.23 -10.63
CA LEU A 226 -10.61 23.89 -10.04
C LEU A 226 -9.75 22.99 -10.94
N GLU A 227 -9.90 23.07 -12.26
CA GLU A 227 -9.08 22.33 -13.23
C GLU A 227 -7.62 22.78 -13.19
N ILE A 228 -7.37 24.08 -13.11
CA ILE A 228 -6.00 24.64 -13.03
C ILE A 228 -5.25 24.14 -11.79
N ILE A 229 -5.93 23.99 -10.65
CA ILE A 229 -5.33 23.48 -9.39
C ILE A 229 -5.47 21.96 -9.22
N ASP A 230 -5.92 21.22 -10.25
CA ASP A 230 -6.09 19.77 -10.24
C ASP A 230 -7.05 19.26 -9.15
N ALA A 231 -8.16 19.98 -8.93
CA ALA A 231 -9.13 19.73 -7.86
C ALA A 231 -10.60 19.62 -8.34
N VAL A 232 -10.83 19.31 -9.62
CA VAL A 232 -12.19 19.15 -10.18
C VAL A 232 -12.98 18.08 -9.43
N ASP A 233 -12.35 16.94 -9.12
CA ASP A 233 -12.96 15.84 -8.36
C ASP A 233 -13.48 16.31 -7.00
N TYR A 234 -12.70 17.12 -6.28
CA TYR A 234 -13.11 17.68 -4.99
C TYR A 234 -14.34 18.56 -5.14
N GLY A 235 -14.31 19.53 -6.07
CA GLY A 235 -15.43 20.45 -6.29
C GLY A 235 -16.71 19.75 -6.77
N MET A 236 -16.58 18.69 -7.57
CA MET A 236 -17.71 17.94 -8.12
C MET A 236 -18.32 16.92 -7.14
N THR A 237 -17.62 16.58 -6.04
CA THR A 237 -18.03 15.49 -5.13
C THR A 237 -19.44 15.66 -4.59
N LYS A 238 -19.73 16.81 -3.96
CA LYS A 238 -21.05 17.05 -3.37
C LYS A 238 -22.14 17.18 -4.42
N LEU A 239 -21.83 17.80 -5.56
CA LEU A 239 -22.73 17.91 -6.69
C LEU A 239 -23.13 16.52 -7.22
N ALA A 240 -22.15 15.62 -7.39
CA ALA A 240 -22.36 14.23 -7.79
C ALA A 240 -23.25 13.48 -6.79
N ASP A 241 -23.02 13.66 -5.48
CA ASP A 241 -23.83 13.04 -4.43
C ASP A 241 -25.29 13.51 -4.47
N LEU A 242 -25.50 14.83 -4.65
CA LEU A 242 -26.84 15.40 -4.75
C LEU A 242 -27.55 15.01 -6.04
N MET A 243 -26.84 14.95 -7.18
CA MET A 243 -27.38 14.41 -8.44
C MET A 243 -27.81 12.96 -8.30
N ILE A 244 -27.00 12.13 -7.63
CA ILE A 244 -27.36 10.74 -7.34
C ILE A 244 -28.62 10.68 -6.50
N LYS A 245 -28.63 11.38 -5.36
CA LYS A 245 -29.71 11.31 -4.37
C LYS A 245 -31.03 11.89 -4.87
N HIS A 246 -31.00 13.06 -5.49
CA HIS A 246 -32.20 13.82 -5.81
C HIS A 246 -32.67 13.64 -7.26
N VAL A 247 -31.85 13.13 -8.19
CA VAL A 247 -32.24 12.94 -9.60
C VAL A 247 -32.16 11.49 -10.04
N LEU A 248 -30.97 10.89 -9.97
CA LEU A 248 -30.74 9.55 -10.54
C LEU A 248 -31.48 8.47 -9.75
N VAL A 249 -31.49 8.51 -8.42
CA VAL A 249 -32.24 7.55 -7.60
C VAL A 249 -33.75 7.58 -7.92
N PRO A 250 -34.44 8.74 -7.93
CA PRO A 250 -35.83 8.82 -8.37
C PRO A 250 -36.07 8.36 -9.82
N ALA A 251 -35.18 8.71 -10.75
CA ALA A 251 -35.32 8.35 -12.16
C ALA A 251 -35.08 6.85 -12.45
N ILE A 252 -34.24 6.18 -11.64
CA ILE A 252 -33.90 4.76 -11.82
C ILE A 252 -34.83 3.86 -11.00
N SER A 253 -35.22 4.27 -9.80
CA SER A 253 -35.97 3.42 -8.87
C SER A 253 -37.47 3.33 -9.21
N ASN A 254 -38.02 4.35 -9.90
CA ASN A 254 -39.44 4.42 -10.25
C ASN A 254 -39.66 4.22 -11.75
N ILE A 255 -40.64 3.38 -12.10
CA ILE A 255 -40.92 3.00 -13.48
C ILE A 255 -41.75 4.09 -14.19
N SER A 256 -42.66 4.75 -13.47
CA SER A 256 -43.68 5.66 -14.01
C SER A 256 -43.27 7.14 -13.91
N VAL A 257 -42.12 7.47 -14.52
CA VAL A 257 -41.49 8.79 -14.42
C VAL A 257 -40.89 9.17 -15.76
N ALA A 258 -41.01 10.43 -16.15
CA ALA A 258 -40.32 11.03 -17.30
C ALA A 258 -39.30 12.09 -16.84
N VAL A 259 -38.26 12.28 -17.64
CA VAL A 259 -37.28 13.36 -17.47
C VAL A 259 -37.58 14.42 -18.51
N SER A 260 -37.70 15.68 -18.09
CA SER A 260 -37.81 16.83 -18.99
C SER A 260 -36.77 17.88 -18.64
N VAL A 261 -36.31 18.60 -19.66
CA VAL A 261 -35.41 19.75 -19.53
C VAL A 261 -36.16 20.97 -20.00
N GLU A 262 -36.22 22.01 -19.16
CA GLU A 262 -36.82 23.30 -19.45
C GLU A 262 -35.75 24.39 -19.35
N GLU A 263 -35.63 25.21 -20.38
CA GLU A 263 -34.82 26.44 -20.33
C GLU A 263 -35.73 27.63 -20.10
N LEU A 264 -35.54 28.31 -18.97
CA LEU A 264 -36.33 29.48 -18.64
C LEU A 264 -35.61 30.74 -19.18
N GLU A 265 -35.91 31.12 -20.41
CA GLU A 265 -35.58 32.46 -20.90
C GLU A 265 -36.56 33.47 -20.29
N LYS A 266 -36.09 34.33 -19.39
CA LYS A 266 -36.88 35.49 -18.94
C LYS A 266 -36.13 36.80 -19.04
N SER A 267 -36.82 37.74 -19.66
CA SER A 267 -36.53 39.15 -19.92
C SER A 267 -35.93 39.90 -18.71
N GLY A 268 -34.62 40.18 -18.77
CA GLY A 268 -33.89 41.00 -17.81
C GLY A 268 -32.37 40.75 -17.89
N PRO A 269 -31.55 41.45 -17.08
CA PRO A 269 -30.08 41.30 -17.06
C PRO A 269 -29.59 40.06 -16.29
N GLN A 270 -30.43 39.02 -16.15
CA GLN A 270 -30.09 37.76 -15.48
C GLN A 270 -29.94 36.64 -16.51
N TYR A 271 -28.88 35.86 -16.34
CA TYR A 271 -28.46 34.75 -17.20
C TYR A 271 -29.49 33.62 -17.30
N PRO A 272 -29.48 32.81 -18.38
CA PRO A 272 -30.42 31.70 -18.58
C PRO A 272 -30.34 30.67 -17.45
N ILE A 273 -31.49 30.07 -17.13
CA ILE A 273 -31.62 29.03 -16.11
C ILE A 273 -32.07 27.73 -16.79
N SER A 274 -31.29 26.67 -16.63
CA SER A 274 -31.62 25.34 -17.12
C SER A 274 -32.17 24.48 -15.99
N ILE A 275 -33.32 23.86 -16.21
CA ILE A 275 -34.05 23.10 -15.18
C ILE A 275 -34.25 21.68 -15.68
N LEU A 276 -33.84 20.71 -14.88
CA LEU A 276 -34.17 19.30 -15.10
C LEU A 276 -35.24 18.87 -14.10
N CYS A 277 -36.32 18.29 -14.60
CA CYS A 277 -37.45 17.80 -13.81
C CYS A 277 -37.65 16.30 -14.06
N VAL A 278 -37.91 15.58 -12.98
CA VAL A 278 -38.22 14.15 -12.93
C VAL A 278 -39.67 14.04 -12.44
N THR A 279 -40.60 13.98 -13.38
CA THR A 279 -42.04 14.08 -13.09
C THR A 279 -42.74 12.73 -13.25
N PRO A 280 -43.75 12.42 -12.42
CA PRO A 280 -44.60 11.24 -12.62
C PRO A 280 -45.23 11.25 -14.01
N THR A 281 -45.33 10.08 -14.64
CA THR A 281 -45.92 9.90 -15.97
C THR A 281 -46.65 8.56 -16.00
N GLU A 282 -47.59 8.39 -16.94
CA GLU A 282 -48.23 7.09 -17.18
C GLU A 282 -47.19 6.01 -17.52
N GLU A 283 -47.52 4.73 -17.32
CA GLU A 283 -46.59 3.61 -17.55
C GLU A 283 -45.99 3.68 -18.96
N LEU A 284 -44.67 3.90 -19.03
CA LEU A 284 -43.95 4.01 -20.29
C LEU A 284 -43.84 2.64 -20.96
N GLN A 285 -44.22 2.55 -22.25
CA GLN A 285 -43.90 1.40 -23.09
C GLN A 285 -42.36 1.28 -23.21
N GLY A 286 -41.80 0.07 -23.02
CA GLY A 286 -40.34 -0.15 -23.02
C GLY A 286 -39.73 -0.65 -21.69
N TYR A 287 -40.54 -1.02 -20.70
CA TYR A 287 -40.01 -1.59 -19.45
C TYR A 287 -39.47 -3.03 -19.59
N LYS A 288 -39.89 -3.77 -20.64
CA LYS A 288 -39.49 -5.17 -20.82
C LYS A 288 -37.99 -5.32 -21.11
N ASP A 289 -37.43 -4.43 -21.92
CA ASP A 289 -36.02 -4.44 -22.34
C ASP A 289 -35.18 -3.34 -21.66
N GLY A 290 -35.82 -2.42 -20.93
CA GLY A 290 -35.15 -1.35 -20.19
C GLY A 290 -34.87 -0.09 -21.00
N SER A 291 -35.26 -0.06 -22.28
CA SER A 291 -35.02 1.06 -23.20
C SER A 291 -35.46 2.41 -22.65
N ALA A 292 -36.65 2.49 -22.06
CA ALA A 292 -37.16 3.71 -21.45
C ALA A 292 -36.32 4.17 -20.24
N LEU A 293 -35.85 3.24 -19.41
CA LEU A 293 -34.96 3.56 -18.28
C LEU A 293 -33.62 4.12 -18.78
N TYR A 294 -33.02 3.45 -19.77
CA TYR A 294 -31.75 3.86 -20.34
C TYR A 294 -31.83 5.25 -20.99
N SER A 295 -32.91 5.55 -21.72
CA SER A 295 -33.15 6.88 -22.28
C SER A 295 -33.18 7.96 -21.20
N ARG A 296 -33.89 7.74 -20.09
CA ARG A 296 -33.95 8.71 -18.98
C ARG A 296 -32.58 8.99 -18.38
N ILE A 297 -31.76 7.95 -18.18
CA ILE A 297 -30.40 8.11 -17.66
C ILE A 297 -29.54 8.88 -18.66
N ILE A 298 -29.65 8.56 -19.95
CA ILE A 298 -28.96 9.28 -21.02
C ILE A 298 -29.35 10.77 -21.02
N ASP A 299 -30.63 11.10 -20.89
CA ASP A 299 -31.10 12.49 -20.90
C ASP A 299 -30.59 13.29 -19.69
N ILE A 300 -30.50 12.66 -18.51
CA ILE A 300 -29.88 13.27 -17.32
C ILE A 300 -28.37 13.51 -17.55
N ILE A 301 -27.67 12.54 -18.15
CA ILE A 301 -26.23 12.64 -18.42
C ILE A 301 -25.96 13.73 -19.48
N LYS A 302 -26.79 13.84 -20.52
CA LYS A 302 -26.73 14.92 -21.51
C LYS A 302 -26.93 16.29 -20.86
N PHE A 303 -27.94 16.42 -19.98
CA PHE A 303 -28.16 17.64 -19.24
C PHE A 303 -26.91 18.06 -18.45
N VAL A 304 -26.27 17.13 -17.74
CA VAL A 304 -25.02 17.42 -17.00
C VAL A 304 -23.91 17.84 -17.97
N CYS A 305 -23.75 17.11 -19.08
CA CYS A 305 -22.73 17.40 -20.09
C CYS A 305 -22.87 18.83 -20.65
N GLU A 306 -24.09 19.22 -21.03
CA GLU A 306 -24.38 20.50 -21.69
C GLU A 306 -24.41 21.68 -20.71
N THR A 307 -25.10 21.51 -19.58
CA THR A 307 -25.44 22.64 -18.69
C THR A 307 -24.41 22.86 -17.57
N ILE A 308 -23.83 21.79 -17.03
CA ILE A 308 -22.87 21.86 -15.92
C ILE A 308 -21.44 21.77 -16.46
N CYS A 309 -21.15 20.72 -17.22
CA CYS A 309 -19.81 20.45 -17.73
C CYS A 309 -19.47 21.28 -18.98
N GLY A 310 -20.47 21.88 -19.63
CA GLY A 310 -20.25 22.73 -20.78
C GLY A 310 -19.48 22.07 -21.93
N GLU A 311 -19.71 20.77 -22.15
CA GLU A 311 -19.01 19.89 -23.10
C GLU A 311 -17.51 19.66 -22.81
N ASN A 312 -17.03 20.07 -21.64
CA ASN A 312 -15.65 19.75 -21.22
C ASN A 312 -15.55 18.27 -20.81
N ILE A 313 -14.68 17.55 -21.52
CA ILE A 313 -14.41 16.13 -21.30
C ILE A 313 -13.83 15.86 -19.91
N THR A 314 -12.93 16.71 -19.39
CA THR A 314 -12.27 16.49 -18.09
C THR A 314 -13.29 16.57 -16.95
N TRP A 315 -14.18 17.56 -17.01
CA TRP A 315 -15.24 17.73 -16.01
C TRP A 315 -16.27 16.59 -16.09
N MET A 316 -16.57 16.13 -17.31
CA MET A 316 -17.47 14.99 -17.51
C MET A 316 -16.88 13.68 -16.97
N GLN A 317 -15.58 13.46 -17.16
CA GLN A 317 -14.86 12.30 -16.61
C GLN A 317 -14.81 12.34 -15.08
N SER A 318 -14.61 13.51 -14.48
CA SER A 318 -14.68 13.70 -13.03
C SER A 318 -16.06 13.34 -12.48
N PHE A 319 -17.13 13.86 -13.10
CA PHE A 319 -18.50 13.51 -12.73
C PHE A 319 -18.79 12.02 -12.89
N SER A 320 -18.30 11.40 -13.96
CA SER A 320 -18.43 9.95 -14.18
C SER A 320 -17.72 9.13 -13.11
N LYS A 321 -16.46 9.43 -12.82
CA LYS A 321 -15.65 8.76 -11.79
C LYS A 321 -16.39 8.74 -10.45
N LEU A 322 -17.09 9.82 -10.12
CA LEU A 322 -17.87 9.95 -8.89
C LEU A 322 -19.23 9.23 -8.94
N THR A 323 -19.85 9.02 -10.11
CA THR A 323 -21.25 8.57 -10.22
C THR A 323 -21.47 7.21 -10.86
N TRP A 324 -20.66 6.77 -11.83
CA TRP A 324 -20.93 5.58 -12.65
C TRP A 324 -21.11 4.29 -11.86
N SER A 325 -20.25 4.04 -10.86
CA SER A 325 -20.36 2.85 -10.01
C SER A 325 -21.72 2.77 -9.31
N ARG A 326 -22.22 3.92 -8.82
CA ARG A 326 -23.51 4.04 -8.15
C ARG A 326 -24.68 3.92 -9.12
N ILE A 327 -24.59 4.53 -10.30
CA ILE A 327 -25.60 4.42 -11.36
C ILE A 327 -25.75 2.95 -11.80
N SER A 328 -24.64 2.29 -12.10
CA SER A 328 -24.63 0.89 -12.54
C SER A 328 -25.20 -0.05 -11.48
N ASP A 329 -24.87 0.14 -10.20
CA ASP A 329 -25.46 -0.63 -9.10
C ASP A 329 -26.97 -0.42 -8.96
N LEU A 330 -27.44 0.82 -9.11
CA LEU A 330 -28.87 1.12 -9.10
C LEU A 330 -29.60 0.47 -10.28
N VAL A 331 -29.02 0.51 -11.48
CA VAL A 331 -29.58 -0.14 -12.67
C VAL A 331 -29.64 -1.67 -12.49
N ILE A 332 -28.57 -2.30 -12.00
CA ILE A 332 -28.56 -3.75 -11.73
C ILE A 332 -29.65 -4.09 -10.70
N LYS A 333 -29.70 -3.37 -9.58
CA LYS A 333 -30.63 -3.64 -8.48
C LYS A 333 -32.09 -3.42 -8.85
N HIS A 334 -32.40 -2.32 -9.53
CA HIS A 334 -33.78 -1.91 -9.77
C HIS A 334 -34.37 -2.41 -11.09
N PHE A 335 -33.52 -2.81 -12.04
CA PHE A 335 -33.92 -3.32 -13.35
C PHE A 335 -33.32 -4.70 -13.67
N ILE A 336 -32.03 -4.80 -13.98
CA ILE A 336 -31.45 -6.00 -14.65
C ILE A 336 -31.63 -7.27 -13.79
N SER A 337 -31.35 -7.21 -12.48
CA SER A 337 -31.51 -8.35 -11.58
C SER A 337 -32.95 -8.84 -11.43
N LYS A 338 -33.93 -7.94 -11.65
CA LYS A 338 -35.37 -8.29 -11.66
C LYS A 338 -35.80 -8.86 -13.00
N ALA A 339 -35.14 -8.48 -14.09
CA ALA A 339 -35.38 -8.98 -15.43
C ALA A 339 -34.83 -10.41 -15.64
N VAL A 340 -33.90 -10.89 -14.80
CA VAL A 340 -33.38 -12.26 -14.88
C VAL A 340 -34.53 -13.28 -14.74
N PRO A 341 -34.75 -14.17 -15.73
CA PRO A 341 -35.87 -15.10 -15.73
C PRO A 341 -35.88 -16.11 -14.59
N HIS A 342 -37.07 -16.65 -14.28
CA HIS A 342 -37.27 -17.73 -13.30
C HIS A 342 -37.28 -19.14 -13.93
N GLU A 343 -37.39 -19.20 -15.26
CA GLU A 343 -37.51 -20.42 -16.06
C GLU A 343 -36.49 -20.37 -17.20
N ALA A 344 -35.81 -21.50 -17.45
CA ALA A 344 -34.80 -21.59 -18.50
C ALA A 344 -35.39 -21.33 -19.91
N SER A 345 -36.66 -21.66 -20.13
CA SER A 345 -37.38 -21.40 -21.39
C SER A 345 -37.49 -19.92 -21.73
N LYS A 346 -37.45 -19.03 -20.73
CA LYS A 346 -37.56 -17.57 -20.89
C LYS A 346 -36.20 -16.87 -21.00
N LEU A 347 -35.10 -17.61 -20.95
CA LEU A 347 -33.75 -17.05 -21.11
C LEU A 347 -33.53 -16.44 -22.50
N ILE A 348 -34.25 -16.93 -23.50
CA ILE A 348 -34.25 -16.39 -24.87
C ILE A 348 -34.82 -14.97 -24.90
N GLU A 349 -35.88 -14.70 -24.12
CA GLU A 349 -36.50 -13.37 -24.04
C GLU A 349 -35.59 -12.33 -23.34
N PHE A 350 -34.60 -12.79 -22.56
CA PHE A 350 -33.62 -11.91 -21.92
C PHE A 350 -32.61 -11.30 -22.92
N GLN A 351 -32.50 -11.85 -24.14
CA GLN A 351 -31.59 -11.31 -25.17
C GLN A 351 -31.90 -9.86 -25.56
N ASP A 352 -33.15 -9.43 -25.45
CA ASP A 352 -33.51 -8.02 -25.69
C ASP A 352 -33.00 -7.09 -24.59
N VAL A 353 -32.92 -7.57 -23.34
CA VAL A 353 -32.30 -6.85 -22.21
C VAL A 353 -30.79 -6.76 -22.42
N VAL A 354 -30.14 -7.86 -22.85
CA VAL A 354 -28.70 -7.88 -23.20
C VAL A 354 -28.41 -6.81 -24.25
N ARG A 355 -29.14 -6.84 -25.38
CA ARG A 355 -28.95 -5.89 -26.48
C ARG A 355 -29.10 -4.43 -26.04
N SER A 356 -30.19 -4.12 -25.35
CA SER A 356 -30.46 -2.75 -24.86
C SER A 356 -29.43 -2.27 -23.84
N THR A 357 -28.95 -3.17 -22.97
CA THR A 357 -27.88 -2.86 -21.98
C THR A 357 -26.56 -2.52 -22.68
N THR A 358 -26.17 -3.31 -23.68
CA THR A 358 -24.95 -3.08 -24.45
C THR A 358 -25.03 -1.80 -25.27
N GLU A 359 -26.17 -1.51 -25.90
CA GLU A 359 -26.39 -0.26 -26.63
C GLU A 359 -26.34 0.97 -25.72
N PHE A 360 -26.90 0.87 -24.52
CA PHE A 360 -26.82 1.91 -23.50
C PHE A 360 -25.36 2.20 -23.09
N GLU A 361 -24.58 1.18 -22.72
CA GLU A 361 -23.17 1.39 -22.38
C GLU A 361 -22.36 1.94 -23.56
N ASN A 362 -22.60 1.50 -24.79
CA ASN A 362 -21.95 2.06 -25.97
C ASN A 362 -22.31 3.54 -26.18
N THR A 363 -23.55 3.94 -25.91
CA THR A 363 -23.97 5.34 -25.94
C THR A 363 -23.20 6.17 -24.92
N LEU A 364 -23.02 5.65 -23.70
CA LEU A 364 -22.22 6.32 -22.65
C LEU A 364 -20.72 6.39 -23.00
N ARG A 365 -20.17 5.38 -23.69
CA ARG A 365 -18.79 5.42 -24.22
C ARG A 365 -18.62 6.52 -25.26
N ASN A 366 -19.58 6.64 -26.18
CA ASN A 366 -19.55 7.69 -27.20
C ASN A 366 -19.65 9.11 -26.59
N MET A 367 -20.29 9.23 -25.43
CA MET A 367 -20.35 10.48 -24.65
C MET A 367 -19.10 10.71 -23.79
N MET A 368 -18.06 9.86 -23.89
CA MET A 368 -16.87 9.85 -23.03
C MET A 368 -17.18 9.77 -21.53
N PHE A 369 -18.38 9.30 -21.18
CA PHE A 369 -18.80 9.16 -19.79
C PHE A 369 -18.15 7.92 -19.18
N ILE A 370 -18.14 6.78 -19.87
CA ILE A 370 -17.45 5.57 -19.40
C ILE A 370 -16.29 5.21 -20.33
N SER A 371 -15.22 4.62 -19.79
CA SER A 371 -14.05 4.26 -20.61
C SER A 371 -14.38 3.16 -21.63
N HIS A 372 -13.61 3.13 -22.71
CA HIS A 372 -13.61 2.01 -23.65
C HIS A 372 -12.98 0.73 -23.06
N GLU A 373 -12.33 0.82 -21.89
CA GLU A 373 -11.80 -0.34 -21.19
C GLU A 373 -12.88 -1.36 -20.82
N LYS A 374 -12.49 -2.63 -20.72
CA LYS A 374 -13.40 -3.71 -20.33
C LYS A 374 -13.91 -3.56 -18.89
N ARG A 375 -13.11 -2.97 -17.99
CA ARG A 375 -13.42 -2.84 -16.55
C ARG A 375 -14.66 -1.99 -16.27
N ASP A 376 -14.96 -1.03 -17.16
CA ASP A 376 -16.08 -0.10 -16.96
C ASP A 376 -17.41 -0.60 -17.55
N GLY A 377 -17.38 -1.68 -18.34
CA GLY A 377 -18.57 -2.35 -18.89
C GLY A 377 -19.29 -3.23 -17.87
N LYS A 378 -19.55 -2.69 -16.67
CA LYS A 378 -20.09 -3.43 -15.52
C LYS A 378 -21.48 -4.01 -15.79
N LEU A 379 -22.33 -3.30 -16.54
CA LEU A 379 -23.66 -3.80 -16.90
C LEU A 379 -23.57 -4.86 -17.99
N THR A 380 -22.73 -4.66 -19.02
CA THR A 380 -22.52 -5.67 -20.07
C THR A 380 -21.97 -6.97 -19.48
N GLN A 381 -20.97 -6.89 -18.60
CA GLN A 381 -20.45 -8.06 -17.88
C GLN A 381 -21.53 -8.79 -17.09
N PHE A 382 -22.40 -8.05 -16.38
CA PHE A 382 -23.48 -8.64 -15.61
C PHE A 382 -24.48 -9.40 -16.49
N VAL A 383 -24.88 -8.84 -17.64
CA VAL A 383 -25.84 -9.49 -18.54
C VAL A 383 -25.23 -10.64 -19.34
N ASP A 384 -23.92 -10.61 -19.62
CA ASP A 384 -23.19 -11.73 -20.23
C ASP A 384 -23.17 -12.95 -19.29
N ASP A 385 -23.04 -12.71 -17.98
CA ASP A 385 -23.07 -13.75 -16.93
C ASP A 385 -24.51 -14.13 -16.48
N VAL A 386 -25.53 -13.87 -17.30
CA VAL A 386 -26.94 -14.15 -16.94
C VAL A 386 -27.17 -15.62 -16.56
N GLU A 387 -26.46 -16.56 -17.17
CA GLU A 387 -26.55 -18.00 -16.85
C GLU A 387 -26.09 -18.28 -15.42
N VAL A 388 -25.02 -17.61 -14.98
CA VAL A 388 -24.49 -17.72 -13.61
C VAL A 388 -25.50 -17.13 -12.62
N HIS A 389 -26.06 -15.95 -12.92
CA HIS A 389 -27.08 -15.31 -12.08
C HIS A 389 -28.36 -16.14 -12.00
N PHE A 390 -28.80 -16.71 -13.11
CA PHE A 390 -29.91 -17.65 -13.18
C PHE A 390 -29.65 -18.88 -12.30
N ALA A 391 -28.48 -19.51 -12.43
CA ALA A 391 -28.10 -20.69 -11.65
C ALA A 391 -28.05 -20.40 -10.15
N VAL A 392 -27.46 -19.28 -9.73
CA VAL A 392 -27.42 -18.85 -8.31
C VAL A 392 -28.82 -18.60 -7.77
N ARG A 393 -29.69 -17.92 -8.54
CA ARG A 393 -31.08 -17.67 -8.15
C ARG A 393 -31.87 -18.98 -8.06
N LYS A 394 -31.69 -19.90 -9.01
CA LYS A 394 -32.34 -21.21 -9.01
C LYS A 394 -31.90 -22.08 -7.84
N ARG A 395 -30.60 -22.08 -7.53
CA ARG A 395 -30.04 -22.71 -6.33
C ARG A 395 -30.71 -22.15 -5.08
N ASN A 396 -30.76 -20.83 -4.92
CA ASN A 396 -31.39 -20.21 -3.74
C ASN A 396 -32.88 -20.55 -3.65
N GLU A 397 -33.60 -20.59 -4.77
CA GLU A 397 -35.01 -21.02 -4.82
C GLU A 397 -35.16 -22.49 -4.35
N ILE A 398 -34.32 -23.39 -4.85
CA ILE A 398 -34.29 -24.80 -4.44
C ILE A 398 -33.94 -24.92 -2.96
N LEU A 399 -32.94 -24.18 -2.47
CA LEU A 399 -32.54 -24.19 -1.07
C LEU A 399 -33.62 -23.63 -0.15
N VAL A 400 -34.34 -22.57 -0.56
CA VAL A 400 -35.48 -22.04 0.20
C VAL A 400 -36.62 -23.05 0.20
N LYS A 401 -36.90 -23.74 -0.91
CA LYS A 401 -37.89 -24.83 -0.95
C LYS A 401 -37.48 -26.01 -0.09
N ALA A 402 -36.22 -26.43 -0.14
CA ALA A 402 -35.66 -27.48 0.70
C ALA A 402 -35.72 -27.08 2.19
N ARG A 403 -35.34 -25.84 2.54
CA ARG A 403 -35.47 -25.30 3.89
C ARG A 403 -36.93 -25.22 4.33
N HIS A 404 -37.84 -24.77 3.47
CA HIS A 404 -39.27 -24.73 3.79
C HIS A 404 -39.79 -26.13 4.07
N LEU A 405 -39.40 -27.11 3.25
CA LEU A 405 -39.72 -28.53 3.48
C LEU A 405 -39.12 -29.04 4.78
N LEU A 406 -37.87 -28.68 5.11
CA LEU A 406 -37.19 -29.07 6.35
C LEU A 406 -37.74 -28.39 7.61
N VAL A 407 -38.21 -27.13 7.50
CA VAL A 407 -38.73 -26.31 8.62
C VAL A 407 -40.22 -26.56 8.86
N HIS A 408 -40.98 -26.89 7.81
CA HIS A 408 -42.38 -27.32 7.94
C HIS A 408 -42.51 -28.85 8.08
N TYR A 409 -41.40 -29.58 8.07
CA TYR A 409 -41.38 -30.95 8.59
C TYR A 409 -41.39 -30.84 10.12
N ASP A 410 -42.51 -31.20 10.70
CA ASP A 410 -42.71 -31.23 12.14
C ASP A 410 -41.70 -32.21 12.76
N TYR A 411 -40.80 -31.70 13.62
CA TYR A 411 -39.82 -32.53 14.36
C TYR A 411 -40.52 -33.54 15.30
N ASP A 412 -41.82 -33.35 15.57
CA ASP A 412 -42.60 -34.20 16.45
C ASP A 412 -43.19 -35.45 15.74
N ASN A 413 -43.09 -35.60 14.41
CA ASN A 413 -43.56 -36.82 13.75
C ASN A 413 -42.93 -37.13 12.36
N PRO A 414 -41.72 -37.69 12.29
CA PRO A 414 -41.08 -38.16 11.04
C PRO A 414 -41.78 -39.36 10.36
N LEU A 415 -42.84 -39.90 10.97
CA LEU A 415 -43.57 -41.09 10.52
C LEU A 415 -44.29 -40.94 9.17
N ASP A 416 -44.56 -39.74 8.65
CA ASP A 416 -45.35 -39.61 7.41
C ASP A 416 -44.62 -40.11 6.13
N ALA A 417 -43.28 -40.13 6.12
CA ALA A 417 -42.51 -40.78 5.05
C ALA A 417 -42.46 -42.31 5.22
N CYS A 418 -42.45 -42.80 6.46
CA CYS A 418 -42.53 -44.23 6.78
C CYS A 418 -43.95 -44.81 6.60
N LEU A 419 -44.98 -43.95 6.62
CA LEU A 419 -46.40 -44.27 6.38
C LEU A 419 -46.82 -44.06 4.90
N SER A 420 -45.95 -43.46 4.08
CA SER A 420 -46.16 -43.30 2.63
C SER A 420 -46.03 -44.64 1.90
N SER A 421 -46.68 -44.80 0.74
CA SER A 421 -46.52 -46.02 -0.07
C SER A 421 -45.03 -46.29 -0.35
N ALA A 422 -44.61 -47.56 -0.33
CA ALA A 422 -43.19 -47.95 -0.50
C ALA A 422 -42.53 -47.36 -1.76
N ARG A 423 -43.31 -47.00 -2.79
CA ARG A 423 -42.86 -46.31 -3.99
C ARG A 423 -42.42 -44.86 -3.71
N VAL A 424 -43.20 -44.11 -2.95
CA VAL A 424 -42.92 -42.69 -2.63
C VAL A 424 -41.71 -42.59 -1.71
N ALA A 425 -41.62 -43.44 -0.68
CA ALA A 425 -40.46 -43.52 0.20
C ALA A 425 -39.17 -43.81 -0.58
N LYS A 426 -39.23 -44.73 -1.55
CA LYS A 426 -38.09 -45.07 -2.42
C LYS A 426 -37.61 -43.89 -3.28
N GLU A 427 -38.52 -43.16 -3.92
CA GLU A 427 -38.16 -42.00 -4.75
C GLU A 427 -37.57 -40.86 -3.91
N LEU A 428 -38.09 -40.62 -2.71
CA LEU A 428 -37.52 -39.64 -1.78
C LEU A 428 -36.10 -40.02 -1.33
N CYS A 429 -35.85 -41.30 -1.06
CA CYS A 429 -34.52 -41.78 -0.74
C CYS A 429 -33.55 -41.62 -1.91
N TYR A 430 -33.98 -41.83 -3.15
CA TYR A 430 -33.14 -41.57 -4.32
C TYR A 430 -32.85 -40.08 -4.50
N ALA A 431 -33.86 -39.21 -4.39
CA ALA A 431 -33.66 -37.77 -4.50
C ALA A 431 -32.71 -37.22 -3.41
N ALA A 432 -32.85 -37.68 -2.17
CA ALA A 432 -31.95 -37.31 -1.08
C ALA A 432 -30.51 -37.82 -1.32
N ARG A 433 -30.37 -39.06 -1.81
CA ARG A 433 -29.06 -39.61 -2.18
C ARG A 433 -28.40 -38.82 -3.30
N ASP A 434 -29.16 -38.50 -4.35
CA ASP A 434 -28.68 -37.75 -5.50
C ASP A 434 -28.28 -36.33 -5.09
N ALA A 435 -29.02 -35.69 -4.18
CA ALA A 435 -28.65 -34.39 -3.63
C ALA A 435 -27.31 -34.45 -2.88
N LEU A 436 -27.08 -35.48 -2.05
CA LEU A 436 -25.81 -35.69 -1.35
C LEU A 436 -24.66 -35.96 -2.35
N LEU A 437 -24.87 -36.82 -3.34
CA LEU A 437 -23.87 -37.11 -4.38
C LEU A 437 -23.55 -35.88 -5.23
N LEU A 438 -24.54 -35.03 -5.52
CA LEU A 438 -24.36 -33.80 -6.25
C LEU A 438 -23.58 -32.77 -5.43
N TYR A 439 -23.91 -32.60 -4.15
CA TYR A 439 -23.17 -31.73 -3.24
C TYR A 439 -21.70 -32.16 -3.14
N LYS A 440 -21.46 -33.46 -2.97
CA LYS A 440 -20.13 -34.09 -2.99
C LYS A 440 -19.34 -33.75 -4.28
N ALA A 441 -19.99 -33.78 -5.45
CA ALA A 441 -19.32 -33.56 -6.73
C ALA A 441 -19.08 -32.08 -7.04
N ILE A 442 -20.03 -31.20 -6.72
CA ILE A 442 -19.99 -29.79 -7.14
C ILE A 442 -19.10 -28.94 -6.23
N VAL A 443 -19.22 -29.11 -4.91
CA VAL A 443 -18.58 -28.19 -3.94
C VAL A 443 -17.05 -28.12 -4.12
N PRO A 444 -16.31 -29.24 -4.27
CA PRO A 444 -14.87 -29.19 -4.48
C PRO A 444 -14.45 -28.51 -5.79
N VAL A 445 -15.24 -28.68 -6.87
CA VAL A 445 -14.94 -28.12 -8.20
C VAL A 445 -15.25 -26.63 -8.24
N GLN A 446 -16.40 -26.23 -7.72
CA GLN A 446 -16.82 -24.83 -7.75
C GLN A 446 -15.93 -23.93 -6.89
N LEU A 447 -15.41 -24.48 -5.77
CA LEU A 447 -14.63 -23.72 -4.80
C LEU A 447 -13.13 -24.02 -4.89
N GLU A 448 -12.67 -24.68 -5.94
CA GLU A 448 -11.26 -25.08 -6.14
C GLU A 448 -10.29 -23.91 -5.94
N LYS A 449 -10.55 -22.78 -6.62
CA LYS A 449 -9.72 -21.56 -6.48
C LYS A 449 -9.66 -21.04 -5.05
N GLN A 450 -10.75 -21.18 -4.29
CA GLN A 450 -10.79 -20.75 -2.89
C GLN A 450 -10.05 -21.75 -1.99
N LEU A 451 -10.09 -23.05 -2.31
CA LEU A 451 -9.35 -24.12 -1.63
C LEU A 451 -7.83 -24.07 -1.87
N ASP A 452 -7.37 -23.37 -2.91
CA ASP A 452 -5.95 -23.11 -3.18
C ASP A 452 -5.37 -21.93 -2.37
N SER A 453 -6.21 -21.21 -1.63
CA SER A 453 -5.81 -20.09 -0.79
C SER A 453 -6.20 -20.33 0.67
N ILE A 454 -5.51 -19.66 1.60
CA ILE A 454 -5.88 -19.68 3.02
C ILE A 454 -7.17 -18.86 3.19
N ASN A 455 -8.30 -19.57 3.31
CA ASN A 455 -9.63 -18.95 3.37
C ASN A 455 -10.55 -19.68 4.35
N GLN A 456 -11.42 -18.91 4.99
CA GLN A 456 -12.46 -19.33 5.92
C GLN A 456 -13.40 -20.37 5.30
N VAL A 457 -13.63 -20.27 3.98
CA VAL A 457 -14.49 -21.18 3.22
C VAL A 457 -14.05 -22.64 3.37
N ALA A 458 -12.75 -22.92 3.42
CA ALA A 458 -12.28 -24.30 3.53
C ALA A 458 -12.59 -24.95 4.89
N ALA A 459 -12.55 -24.17 5.98
CA ALA A 459 -12.98 -24.61 7.31
C ALA A 459 -14.49 -24.86 7.36
N ILE A 460 -15.28 -24.03 6.67
CA ILE A 460 -16.74 -24.23 6.54
C ILE A 460 -17.04 -25.51 5.75
N ILE A 461 -16.37 -25.74 4.61
CA ILE A 461 -16.54 -26.97 3.82
C ILE A 461 -16.16 -28.21 4.63
N HIS A 462 -15.07 -28.15 5.41
CA HIS A 462 -14.70 -29.23 6.32
C HIS A 462 -15.85 -29.52 7.29
N ASN A 463 -16.39 -28.50 7.96
CA ASN A 463 -17.49 -28.66 8.90
C ASN A 463 -18.75 -29.22 8.22
N ASP A 464 -19.11 -28.73 7.04
CA ASP A 464 -20.28 -29.17 6.30
C ASP A 464 -20.16 -30.66 5.95
N PHE A 465 -19.02 -31.08 5.38
CA PHE A 465 -18.78 -32.49 5.06
C PHE A 465 -18.69 -33.37 6.32
N TYR A 466 -18.07 -32.87 7.39
CA TYR A 466 -17.99 -33.60 8.65
C TYR A 466 -19.37 -33.78 9.29
N HIS A 467 -20.17 -32.71 9.33
CA HIS A 467 -21.53 -32.73 9.86
C HIS A 467 -22.44 -33.64 9.04
N LEU A 468 -22.41 -33.53 7.70
CA LEU A 468 -23.16 -34.44 6.82
C LEU A 468 -22.78 -35.91 7.05
N SER A 469 -21.49 -36.20 7.29
CA SER A 469 -21.07 -37.55 7.65
C SER A 469 -21.71 -38.04 8.96
N GLN A 470 -21.79 -37.19 9.98
CA GLN A 470 -22.40 -37.56 11.26
C GLN A 470 -23.91 -37.70 11.16
N GLU A 471 -24.59 -36.77 10.46
CA GLU A 471 -26.04 -36.82 10.24
C GLU A 471 -26.45 -38.06 9.46
N ILE A 472 -25.69 -38.44 8.43
CA ILE A 472 -25.92 -39.69 7.70
C ILE A 472 -25.87 -40.90 8.65
N LEU A 473 -24.92 -40.93 9.59
CA LEU A 473 -24.82 -42.01 10.58
C LEU A 473 -25.93 -41.93 11.66
N GLY A 474 -26.36 -40.72 12.03
CA GLY A 474 -27.47 -40.50 12.98
C GLY A 474 -28.80 -40.97 12.41
N LEU A 475 -29.14 -40.51 11.20
CA LEU A 475 -30.29 -40.98 10.43
C LEU A 475 -30.26 -42.50 10.26
N ALA A 476 -29.06 -43.06 10.11
CA ALA A 476 -28.87 -44.48 9.97
C ALA A 476 -29.26 -45.30 11.19
N PHE A 477 -28.95 -44.75 12.35
CA PHE A 477 -29.22 -45.38 13.63
C PHE A 477 -30.70 -45.24 14.00
N GLU A 478 -31.27 -44.05 13.77
CA GLU A 478 -32.61 -43.69 14.21
C GLU A 478 -33.71 -44.37 13.38
N TYR A 479 -33.59 -44.33 12.05
CA TYR A 479 -34.73 -44.69 11.19
C TYR A 479 -34.61 -46.05 10.49
N ARG A 480 -33.46 -46.71 10.54
CA ARG A 480 -33.22 -47.94 9.76
C ARG A 480 -34.22 -49.06 10.05
N ALA A 481 -34.70 -49.16 11.29
CA ALA A 481 -35.69 -50.18 11.69
C ALA A 481 -37.08 -49.94 11.07
N ASP A 482 -37.40 -48.68 10.73
CA ASP A 482 -38.72 -48.25 10.29
C ASP A 482 -38.95 -48.45 8.79
N PHE A 483 -37.89 -48.76 8.02
CA PHE A 483 -37.99 -48.99 6.58
C PHE A 483 -38.19 -50.48 6.23
N PRO A 484 -38.96 -50.79 5.16
CA PRO A 484 -39.09 -52.16 4.64
C PRO A 484 -37.74 -52.78 4.29
N GLY A 485 -37.58 -54.10 4.50
CA GLY A 485 -36.27 -54.79 4.45
C GLY A 485 -35.40 -54.52 3.21
N ASP A 486 -35.99 -54.39 2.03
CA ASP A 486 -35.26 -54.09 0.78
C ASP A 486 -34.74 -52.63 0.70
N LEU A 487 -35.39 -51.72 1.44
CA LEU A 487 -35.07 -50.29 1.49
C LEU A 487 -34.08 -49.96 2.61
N GLN A 488 -33.95 -50.80 3.65
CA GLN A 488 -32.96 -50.62 4.73
C GLN A 488 -31.50 -50.59 4.25
N LYS A 489 -31.21 -51.07 3.03
CA LYS A 489 -29.87 -50.97 2.41
C LYS A 489 -29.66 -49.67 1.61
N LEU A 490 -30.75 -49.03 1.18
CA LEU A 490 -30.75 -47.86 0.29
C LEU A 490 -30.97 -46.54 1.05
N VAL A 491 -31.84 -46.55 2.06
CA VAL A 491 -32.35 -45.37 2.78
C VAL A 491 -31.30 -44.69 3.66
N VAL A 492 -30.32 -45.45 4.07
CA VAL A 492 -29.57 -45.16 5.28
C VAL A 492 -28.29 -44.37 4.95
N PHE A 493 -27.96 -44.22 3.67
CA PHE A 493 -26.79 -43.55 3.10
C PHE A 493 -25.45 -43.85 3.80
N VAL A 494 -25.37 -44.89 4.63
CA VAL A 494 -24.21 -45.23 5.49
C VAL A 494 -22.94 -45.40 4.68
N ASP A 495 -23.08 -45.85 3.44
CA ASP A 495 -21.99 -46.00 2.50
C ASP A 495 -21.35 -44.66 2.08
N LEU A 496 -22.11 -43.55 2.15
CA LEU A 496 -21.64 -42.20 1.85
C LEU A 496 -20.92 -41.54 3.04
N ALA A 497 -21.27 -41.87 4.29
CA ALA A 497 -20.67 -41.25 5.48
C ALA A 497 -19.13 -41.33 5.49
N PRO A 498 -18.48 -42.49 5.31
CA PRO A 498 -17.02 -42.57 5.25
C PRO A 498 -16.41 -41.67 4.18
N THR A 499 -17.10 -41.51 3.05
CA THR A 499 -16.64 -40.67 1.95
C THR A 499 -16.69 -39.19 2.31
N PHE A 500 -17.78 -38.74 2.94
CA PHE A 500 -17.90 -37.37 3.43
C PHE A 500 -16.87 -37.06 4.53
N SER A 501 -16.64 -37.98 5.47
CA SER A 501 -15.57 -37.85 6.47
C SER A 501 -14.19 -37.71 5.82
N GLN A 502 -13.88 -38.57 4.84
CA GLN A 502 -12.60 -38.49 4.13
C GLN A 502 -12.43 -37.17 3.36
N MET A 503 -13.50 -36.63 2.79
CA MET A 503 -13.47 -35.34 2.11
C MET A 503 -13.28 -34.19 3.09
N ALA A 504 -13.94 -34.23 4.25
CA ALA A 504 -13.72 -33.26 5.32
C ALA A 504 -12.25 -33.25 5.75
N ASP A 505 -11.68 -34.43 6.04
CA ASP A 505 -10.28 -34.56 6.44
C ASP A 505 -9.31 -34.11 5.34
N GLY A 506 -9.61 -34.45 4.08
CA GLY A 506 -8.80 -34.06 2.93
C GLY A 506 -8.74 -32.55 2.74
N VAL A 507 -9.88 -31.86 2.87
CA VAL A 507 -9.94 -30.38 2.76
C VAL A 507 -9.13 -29.73 3.86
N LEU A 508 -9.32 -30.13 5.11
CA LEU A 508 -8.60 -29.55 6.25
C LEU A 508 -7.09 -29.84 6.18
N THR A 509 -6.71 -31.06 5.83
CA THR A 509 -5.29 -31.45 5.69
C THR A 509 -4.59 -30.60 4.62
N ARG A 510 -5.23 -30.40 3.46
CA ARG A 510 -4.69 -29.54 2.40
C ARG A 510 -4.51 -28.10 2.88
N GLN A 511 -5.46 -27.56 3.64
CA GLN A 511 -5.35 -26.21 4.19
C GLN A 511 -4.22 -26.08 5.21
N ILE A 512 -4.07 -27.05 6.12
CA ILE A 512 -2.95 -27.11 7.06
C ILE A 512 -1.61 -27.12 6.31
N GLN A 513 -1.49 -27.88 5.22
CA GLN A 513 -0.30 -27.90 4.38
C GLN A 513 -0.01 -26.55 3.71
N LEU A 514 -1.01 -25.88 3.14
CA LEU A 514 -0.86 -24.55 2.54
C LEU A 514 -0.40 -23.51 3.56
N VAL A 515 -1.06 -23.49 4.73
CA VAL A 515 -0.66 -22.64 5.86
C VAL A 515 0.80 -22.90 6.25
N THR A 516 1.17 -24.16 6.37
CA THR A 516 2.52 -24.55 6.81
C THR A 516 3.57 -24.16 5.78
N ALA A 517 3.28 -24.30 4.49
CA ALA A 517 4.15 -23.87 3.40
C ALA A 517 4.39 -22.35 3.42
N ASN A 518 3.33 -21.55 3.57
CA ASN A 518 3.45 -20.09 3.65
C ASN A 518 4.23 -19.64 4.90
N LEU A 519 4.05 -20.32 6.03
CA LEU A 519 4.81 -20.04 7.25
C LEU A 519 6.29 -20.37 7.08
N ILE A 520 6.62 -21.48 6.40
CA ILE A 520 8.01 -21.83 6.09
C ILE A 520 8.63 -20.79 5.15
N GLU A 521 7.91 -20.36 4.11
CA GLU A 521 8.37 -19.31 3.21
C GLU A 521 8.62 -17.98 3.94
N ALA A 522 7.76 -17.61 4.89
CA ALA A 522 7.97 -16.43 5.74
C ALA A 522 9.24 -16.57 6.62
N ILE A 523 9.49 -17.77 7.15
CA ILE A 523 10.71 -18.07 7.93
C ILE A 523 11.96 -18.00 7.04
N ASP A 524 11.88 -18.43 5.78
CA ASP A 524 13.02 -18.39 4.86
C ASP A 524 13.53 -16.95 4.60
N GLY A 525 12.68 -15.93 4.79
CA GLY A 525 13.09 -14.52 4.77
C GLY A 525 14.09 -14.11 5.88
N ALA A 526 14.24 -14.94 6.92
CA ALA A 526 15.24 -14.73 7.97
C ALA A 526 16.64 -15.22 7.58
N ASP A 527 16.79 -15.85 6.39
CA ASP A 527 18.05 -16.40 5.87
C ASP A 527 18.80 -17.26 6.90
N GLY A 528 18.05 -18.15 7.56
CA GLY A 528 18.58 -19.05 8.59
C GLY A 528 18.95 -18.39 9.93
N PHE A 529 18.52 -17.14 10.16
CA PHE A 529 18.79 -16.37 11.39
C PHE A 529 20.28 -16.08 11.63
N GLN A 530 21.08 -16.05 10.56
CA GLN A 530 22.52 -15.84 10.65
C GLN A 530 22.88 -14.34 10.63
N ASN A 531 24.04 -14.02 11.22
CA ASN A 531 24.63 -12.68 11.27
C ASN A 531 23.72 -11.61 11.90
N THR A 532 22.86 -11.98 12.85
CA THR A 532 21.90 -11.04 13.47
C THR A 532 22.55 -10.00 14.38
N HIS A 533 23.85 -10.09 14.65
CA HIS A 533 24.62 -8.99 15.23
C HIS A 533 24.69 -7.75 14.30
N GLN A 534 24.40 -7.92 13.00
CA GLN A 534 24.31 -6.84 12.04
C GLN A 534 22.87 -6.31 11.96
N PRO A 535 22.65 -4.97 11.99
CA PRO A 535 21.31 -4.39 12.02
C PRO A 535 20.39 -4.86 10.89
N GLN A 536 20.92 -4.97 9.66
CA GLN A 536 20.13 -5.37 8.49
C GLN A 536 19.61 -6.81 8.59
N HIS A 537 20.46 -7.74 9.01
CA HIS A 537 20.08 -9.15 9.17
C HIS A 537 19.14 -9.35 10.36
N TYR A 538 19.34 -8.60 11.45
CA TYR A 538 18.40 -8.58 12.57
C TYR A 538 17.02 -8.08 12.15
N GLU A 539 16.95 -6.97 11.41
CA GLU A 539 15.68 -6.45 10.90
C GLU A 539 14.96 -7.45 9.99
N SER A 540 15.69 -8.15 9.11
CA SER A 540 15.13 -9.21 8.28
C SER A 540 14.57 -10.37 9.11
N ALA A 541 15.34 -10.87 10.07
CA ALA A 541 14.92 -11.96 10.95
C ALA A 541 13.71 -11.56 11.83
N LYS A 542 13.72 -10.32 12.35
CA LYS A 542 12.61 -9.76 13.10
C LYS A 542 11.34 -9.66 12.25
N PHE A 543 11.47 -9.11 11.05
CA PHE A 543 10.35 -9.00 10.11
C PHE A 543 9.77 -10.38 9.77
N SER A 544 10.62 -11.39 9.54
CA SER A 544 10.17 -12.77 9.31
C SER A 544 9.38 -13.34 10.49
N ILE A 545 9.83 -13.12 11.73
CA ILE A 545 9.07 -13.52 12.93
C ILE A 545 7.72 -12.79 13.00
N GLU A 546 7.69 -11.48 12.75
CA GLU A 546 6.45 -10.70 12.72
C GLU A 546 5.48 -11.18 11.64
N GLN A 547 5.98 -11.57 10.45
CA GLN A 547 5.17 -12.17 9.38
C GLN A 547 4.59 -13.54 9.80
N VAL A 548 5.40 -14.39 10.45
CA VAL A 548 4.95 -15.68 10.98
C VAL A 548 3.83 -15.48 12.01
N VAL A 549 4.02 -14.57 12.96
CA VAL A 549 3.02 -14.20 13.97
C VAL A 549 1.74 -13.72 13.30
N PHE A 550 1.85 -12.80 12.34
CA PHE A 550 0.70 -12.25 11.61
C PHE A 550 -0.12 -13.33 10.89
N ILE A 551 0.56 -14.27 10.20
CA ILE A 551 -0.11 -15.38 9.52
C ILE A 551 -0.84 -16.29 10.54
N LEU A 552 -0.17 -16.61 11.66
CA LEU A 552 -0.76 -17.44 12.73
C LEU A 552 -1.98 -16.78 13.38
N GLU A 553 -1.92 -15.48 13.69
CA GLU A 553 -3.04 -14.71 14.23
C GLU A 553 -4.22 -14.67 13.27
N LYS A 554 -3.96 -14.45 11.98
CA LYS A 554 -5.01 -14.44 10.95
C LYS A 554 -5.76 -15.76 10.90
N ILE A 555 -5.03 -16.89 11.00
CA ILE A 555 -5.63 -18.23 10.96
C ILE A 555 -6.36 -18.54 12.26
N HIS A 556 -5.79 -18.16 13.40
CA HIS A 556 -6.43 -18.26 14.70
C HIS A 556 -7.83 -17.61 14.70
N ILE A 557 -7.91 -16.33 14.33
CA ILE A 557 -9.17 -15.57 14.28
C ILE A 557 -10.17 -16.24 13.33
N MET A 558 -9.68 -16.75 12.20
CA MET A 558 -10.50 -17.36 11.17
C MET A 558 -11.03 -18.73 11.57
N TRP A 559 -10.23 -19.57 12.24
CA TRP A 559 -10.57 -20.98 12.48
C TRP A 559 -11.18 -21.23 13.85
N GLU A 560 -10.85 -20.45 14.87
CA GLU A 560 -11.33 -20.65 16.25
C GLU A 560 -12.86 -20.60 16.34
N SER A 561 -13.49 -19.65 15.65
CA SER A 561 -14.94 -19.46 15.67
C SER A 561 -15.73 -20.46 14.82
N ILE A 562 -15.03 -21.29 14.02
CA ILE A 562 -15.65 -22.15 13.01
C ILE A 562 -15.41 -23.61 13.31
N LEU A 563 -14.15 -24.01 13.46
CA LEU A 563 -13.81 -25.42 13.61
C LEU A 563 -14.25 -25.93 15.00
N PRO A 564 -14.70 -27.19 15.09
CA PRO A 564 -14.92 -27.83 16.38
C PRO A 564 -13.66 -27.75 17.26
N ARG A 565 -13.83 -27.46 18.56
CA ARG A 565 -12.74 -27.18 19.50
C ARG A 565 -11.59 -28.21 19.43
N SER A 566 -11.92 -29.50 19.39
CA SER A 566 -10.92 -30.58 19.34
C SER A 566 -10.11 -30.59 18.03
N ILE A 567 -10.75 -30.24 16.91
CA ILE A 567 -10.15 -30.18 15.58
C ILE A 567 -9.29 -28.91 15.46
N TYR A 568 -9.81 -27.77 15.92
CA TYR A 568 -9.07 -26.51 16.00
C TYR A 568 -7.77 -26.68 16.80
N LYS A 569 -7.88 -27.15 18.05
CA LYS A 569 -6.71 -27.36 18.93
C LYS A 569 -5.66 -28.24 18.27
N ARG A 570 -6.07 -29.38 17.71
CA ARG A 570 -5.15 -30.32 17.03
C ARG A 570 -4.45 -29.69 15.84
N SER A 571 -5.20 -28.96 15.01
CA SER A 571 -4.69 -28.32 13.78
C SER A 571 -3.68 -27.23 14.11
N MET A 572 -4.02 -26.34 15.06
CA MET A 572 -3.12 -25.27 15.50
C MET A 572 -1.85 -25.80 16.17
N CYS A 573 -1.95 -26.85 16.99
CA CYS A 573 -0.76 -27.45 17.62
C CYS A 573 0.20 -28.06 16.59
N TYR A 574 -0.32 -28.66 15.53
CA TYR A 574 0.50 -29.18 14.43
C TYR A 574 1.22 -28.05 13.68
N ILE A 575 0.51 -26.97 13.36
CA ILE A 575 1.06 -25.80 12.66
C ILE A 575 2.15 -25.14 13.51
N LEU A 576 1.84 -24.83 14.78
CA LEU A 576 2.78 -24.24 15.73
C LEU A 576 4.02 -25.13 15.94
N GLY A 577 3.80 -26.44 16.07
CA GLY A 577 4.91 -27.40 16.18
C GLY A 577 5.85 -27.34 14.98
N SER A 578 5.31 -27.20 13.77
CA SER A 578 6.10 -27.08 12.53
C SER A 578 6.94 -25.78 12.51
N VAL A 579 6.34 -24.66 12.91
CA VAL A 579 7.01 -23.35 13.01
C VAL A 579 8.15 -23.39 14.04
N PHE A 580 7.86 -23.79 15.28
CA PHE A 580 8.89 -23.82 16.33
C PHE A 580 10.00 -24.82 16.00
N SER A 581 9.66 -25.97 15.42
CA SER A 581 10.67 -26.93 14.98
C SER A 581 11.57 -26.36 13.88
N ARG A 582 11.03 -25.60 12.92
CA ARG A 582 11.80 -24.98 11.83
C ARG A 582 12.75 -23.92 12.37
N ILE A 583 12.25 -22.96 13.15
CA ILE A 583 13.05 -21.86 13.70
C ILE A 583 14.15 -22.40 14.62
N THR A 584 13.80 -23.32 15.54
CA THR A 584 14.78 -23.96 16.44
C THR A 584 15.89 -24.63 15.65
N LYS A 585 15.53 -25.33 14.56
CA LYS A 585 16.51 -26.02 13.71
C LYS A 585 17.45 -25.04 13.02
N ASP A 586 16.95 -23.93 12.47
CA ASP A 586 17.79 -22.94 11.79
C ASP A 586 18.77 -22.27 12.75
N MET A 587 18.29 -21.85 13.92
CA MET A 587 19.14 -21.24 14.95
C MET A 587 20.22 -22.22 15.47
N LEU A 588 19.92 -23.52 15.53
CA LEU A 588 20.91 -24.55 15.92
C LEU A 588 21.90 -24.92 14.81
N LEU A 589 21.66 -24.52 13.56
CA LEU A 589 22.53 -24.77 12.41
C LEU A 589 23.54 -23.64 12.16
N ILE A 590 23.54 -22.59 12.99
CA ILE A 590 24.52 -21.50 12.88
C ILE A 590 25.89 -22.02 13.34
N ASP A 591 26.91 -21.88 12.48
CA ASP A 591 28.24 -22.46 12.70
C ASP A 591 29.15 -21.60 13.61
N ASP A 592 29.00 -20.28 13.57
CA ASP A 592 29.79 -19.31 14.35
C ASP A 592 28.88 -18.15 14.77
N MET A 593 28.79 -17.90 16.07
CA MET A 593 27.85 -16.95 16.65
C MET A 593 28.59 -15.88 17.44
N ALA A 594 28.36 -14.62 17.10
CA ALA A 594 28.82 -13.51 17.91
C ALA A 594 28.08 -13.47 19.26
N ALA A 595 28.72 -12.95 20.32
CA ALA A 595 28.07 -12.78 21.62
C ALA A 595 26.86 -11.82 21.58
N GLU A 596 26.87 -10.85 20.66
CA GLU A 596 25.71 -9.98 20.44
C GLU A 596 24.58 -10.74 19.73
N GLU A 597 24.91 -11.65 18.81
CA GLU A 597 23.94 -12.45 18.06
C GLU A 597 23.17 -13.42 18.96
N THR A 598 23.80 -13.99 20.00
CA THR A 598 23.06 -14.81 20.99
C THR A 598 21.98 -14.01 21.71
N LEU A 599 22.23 -12.73 22.02
CA LEU A 599 21.25 -11.84 22.64
C LEU A 599 20.12 -11.48 21.67
N GLN A 600 20.46 -11.17 20.42
CA GLN A 600 19.46 -10.82 19.39
C GLN A 600 18.53 -12.01 19.11
N LEU A 601 19.05 -13.23 18.95
CA LEU A 601 18.23 -14.43 18.75
C LEU A 601 17.34 -14.75 19.95
N GLN A 602 17.85 -14.57 21.17
CA GLN A 602 17.05 -14.72 22.38
C GLN A 602 15.88 -13.72 22.38
N GLY A 603 16.16 -12.45 22.03
CA GLY A 603 15.14 -11.42 21.86
C GLY A 603 14.07 -11.79 20.83
N LEU A 604 14.46 -12.37 19.68
CA LEU A 604 13.52 -12.84 18.66
C LEU A 604 12.65 -14.01 19.14
N ILE A 605 13.19 -14.94 19.93
CA ILE A 605 12.41 -16.02 20.54
C ILE A 605 11.37 -15.44 21.52
N HIS A 606 11.77 -14.52 22.39
CA HIS A 606 10.85 -13.87 23.32
C HIS A 606 9.77 -13.07 22.60
N LEU A 607 10.15 -12.30 21.55
CA LEU A 607 9.20 -11.58 20.71
C LEU A 607 8.13 -12.51 20.11
N ALA A 608 8.55 -13.67 19.59
CA ALA A 608 7.61 -14.65 19.04
C ALA A 608 6.67 -15.21 20.12
N LEU A 609 7.20 -15.56 21.30
CA LEU A 609 6.40 -16.12 22.41
C LEU A 609 5.41 -15.10 22.98
N GLU A 610 5.84 -13.85 23.17
CA GLU A 610 5.01 -12.77 23.69
C GLU A 610 3.85 -12.47 22.74
N ASN A 611 4.12 -12.32 21.45
CA ASN A 611 3.09 -12.02 20.46
C ASN A 611 2.08 -13.17 20.25
N LEU A 612 2.49 -14.43 20.48
CA LEU A 612 1.59 -15.59 20.37
C LEU A 612 0.80 -15.90 21.66
N SER A 613 0.85 -15.03 22.67
CA SER A 613 0.24 -15.28 23.98
C SER A 613 -1.27 -15.55 23.92
N SER A 614 -2.01 -14.76 23.14
CA SER A 614 -3.46 -14.91 22.96
C SER A 614 -3.82 -16.28 22.34
N LEU A 615 -3.04 -16.68 21.34
CA LEU A 615 -3.19 -17.97 20.68
C LEU A 615 -2.94 -19.13 21.65
N PHE A 616 -1.90 -19.06 22.47
CA PHE A 616 -1.62 -20.09 23.48
C PHE A 616 -2.75 -20.25 24.49
N LEU A 617 -3.31 -19.14 24.99
CA LEU A 617 -4.44 -19.17 25.92
C LEU A 617 -5.68 -19.84 25.28
N SER A 618 -5.93 -19.61 23.99
CA SER A 618 -7.04 -20.26 23.26
C SER A 618 -6.94 -21.79 23.23
N LEU A 619 -5.71 -22.34 23.27
CA LEU A 619 -5.46 -23.78 23.21
C LEU A 619 -5.70 -24.48 24.56
N VAL A 620 -5.48 -23.77 25.67
CA VAL A 620 -5.48 -24.36 27.02
C VAL A 620 -6.69 -23.92 27.88
N GLU A 621 -7.49 -22.94 27.45
CA GLU A 621 -8.66 -22.43 28.22
C GLU A 621 -8.32 -21.76 29.55
N ASN A 622 -7.10 -21.22 29.67
CA ASN A 622 -6.67 -20.48 30.86
C ASN A 622 -6.76 -18.96 30.64
N GLU A 623 -6.87 -18.20 31.72
CA GLU A 623 -6.91 -16.73 31.66
C GLU A 623 -5.51 -16.10 31.59
N PHE A 624 -4.48 -16.79 32.08
CA PHE A 624 -3.11 -16.28 32.18
C PHE A 624 -2.07 -17.36 31.84
N LEU A 625 -0.93 -16.93 31.28
CA LEU A 625 0.23 -17.80 31.00
C LEU A 625 1.11 -17.96 32.25
N ASP A 626 0.60 -18.72 33.22
CA ASP A 626 1.36 -19.09 34.42
C ASP A 626 2.27 -20.32 34.18
N HIS A 627 3.05 -20.70 35.19
CA HIS A 627 3.99 -21.82 35.09
C HIS A 627 3.29 -23.14 34.70
N GLN A 628 2.08 -23.37 35.22
CA GLN A 628 1.31 -24.57 34.95
C GLN A 628 0.81 -24.62 33.50
N THR A 629 0.34 -23.49 32.98
CA THR A 629 -0.10 -23.36 31.58
C THR A 629 1.02 -23.64 30.60
N TRP A 630 2.24 -23.17 30.91
CA TRP A 630 3.42 -23.45 30.10
C TRP A 630 3.79 -24.94 30.08
N ILE A 631 3.65 -25.65 31.21
CA ILE A 631 3.86 -27.12 31.25
C ILE A 631 2.86 -27.83 30.35
N GLU A 632 1.59 -27.43 30.38
CA GLU A 632 0.55 -28.03 29.53
C GLU A 632 0.80 -27.76 28.04
N LEU A 633 1.22 -26.54 27.69
CA LEU A 633 1.59 -26.17 26.31
C LEU A 633 2.80 -26.98 25.81
N ASP A 634 3.81 -27.18 26.66
CA ASP A 634 5.01 -27.95 26.32
C ASP A 634 4.68 -29.43 26.03
N GLU A 635 3.67 -29.99 26.69
CA GLU A 635 3.19 -31.37 26.46
C GLU A 635 2.36 -31.50 25.17
N ILE A 636 1.50 -30.51 24.89
CA ILE A 636 0.64 -30.53 23.70
C ILE A 636 1.43 -30.15 22.43
N ILE A 637 2.34 -29.18 22.52
CA ILE A 637 3.18 -28.67 21.43
C ILE A 637 4.63 -29.06 21.69
N ARG A 638 5.00 -30.33 21.44
CA ARG A 638 6.34 -30.84 21.79
C ARG A 638 7.52 -29.96 21.33
N PRO A 639 7.53 -29.37 20.12
CA PRO A 639 8.63 -28.50 19.68
C PRO A 639 8.74 -27.18 20.47
N LEU A 640 7.66 -26.71 21.11
CA LEU A 640 7.65 -25.48 21.91
C LEU A 640 8.61 -25.58 23.10
N LYS A 641 8.61 -26.74 23.78
CA LYS A 641 9.49 -26.99 24.92
C LYS A 641 10.97 -26.80 24.56
N LYS A 642 11.38 -27.34 23.41
CA LYS A 642 12.74 -27.20 22.88
C LYS A 642 13.05 -25.75 22.51
N PHE A 643 12.11 -25.08 21.83
CA PHE A 643 12.23 -23.68 21.41
C PHE A 643 12.39 -22.72 22.60
N ARG A 644 11.59 -22.91 23.66
CA ARG A 644 11.72 -22.14 24.91
C ARG A 644 13.04 -22.40 25.61
N LYS A 645 13.45 -23.67 25.68
CA LYS A 645 14.74 -24.02 26.28
C LYS A 645 15.94 -23.48 25.49
N LEU A 646 15.79 -23.28 24.17
CA LEU A 646 16.82 -22.62 23.35
C LEU A 646 17.06 -21.17 23.78
N ALA A 647 16.02 -20.41 24.14
CA ALA A 647 16.18 -19.03 24.64
C ALA A 647 17.00 -18.99 25.93
N GLU A 648 16.79 -19.96 26.84
CA GLU A 648 17.62 -20.10 28.03
C GLU A 648 19.05 -20.53 27.66
N LEU A 649 19.19 -21.49 26.74
CA LEU A 649 20.47 -22.04 26.32
C LEU A 649 21.41 -20.97 25.71
N LEU A 650 20.86 -19.97 25.02
CA LEU A 650 21.60 -18.84 24.44
C LEU A 650 22.27 -17.93 25.48
N ASP A 651 21.79 -17.91 26.74
CA ASP A 651 22.35 -17.12 27.84
C ASP A 651 23.18 -17.96 28.84
N MET A 652 23.21 -19.28 28.65
CA MET A 652 23.90 -20.18 29.58
C MET A 652 25.42 -20.15 29.43
N SER A 653 26.12 -20.12 30.57
CA SER A 653 27.56 -20.35 30.61
C SER A 653 27.91 -21.79 30.27
N LEU A 654 29.14 -22.04 29.79
CA LEU A 654 29.63 -23.39 29.46
C LEU A 654 29.51 -24.39 30.64
N LYS A 655 29.67 -23.91 31.88
CA LYS A 655 29.45 -24.74 33.09
C LYS A 655 27.98 -25.10 33.28
N SER A 656 27.09 -24.14 33.09
CA SER A 656 25.64 -24.33 33.18
C SER A 656 25.16 -25.30 32.11
N ILE A 657 25.66 -25.19 30.87
CA ILE A 657 25.32 -26.11 29.78
C ILE A 657 25.74 -27.54 30.12
N THR A 658 26.96 -27.71 30.66
CA THR A 658 27.45 -29.03 31.10
C THR A 658 26.57 -29.62 32.19
N ALA A 659 26.20 -28.83 33.21
CA ALA A 659 25.33 -29.28 34.29
C ALA A 659 23.91 -29.64 33.82
N ALA A 660 23.33 -28.86 32.89
CA ALA A 660 22.02 -29.15 32.31
C ALA A 660 22.02 -30.37 31.37
N TRP A 661 23.15 -30.68 30.75
CA TRP A 661 23.35 -31.94 30.03
C TRP A 661 23.46 -33.13 31.00
N GLU A 662 24.25 -32.99 32.07
CA GLU A 662 24.41 -34.02 33.12
C GLU A 662 23.11 -34.37 33.84
N SER A 663 22.28 -33.37 34.13
CA SER A 663 20.99 -33.55 34.79
C SER A 663 19.93 -34.20 33.89
N GLY A 664 20.20 -34.33 32.58
CA GLY A 664 19.23 -34.78 31.57
C GLY A 664 18.17 -33.73 31.22
N GLU A 665 18.34 -32.48 31.65
CA GLU A 665 17.38 -31.40 31.40
C GLU A 665 17.29 -31.08 29.90
N LEU A 666 18.43 -30.97 29.21
CA LEU A 666 18.47 -30.70 27.76
C LEU A 666 17.89 -31.86 26.96
N THR A 667 18.14 -33.10 27.37
CA THR A 667 17.60 -34.30 26.71
C THR A 667 16.09 -34.40 26.90
N ASN A 668 15.57 -34.02 28.08
CA ASN A 668 14.13 -33.94 28.36
C ASN A 668 13.40 -32.85 27.55
N CYS A 669 14.15 -31.86 27.03
CA CYS A 669 13.66 -30.85 26.11
C CYS A 669 13.84 -31.24 24.64
N GLY A 670 14.41 -32.42 24.34
CA GLY A 670 14.57 -32.94 22.99
C GLY A 670 15.84 -32.49 22.26
N PHE A 671 16.87 -32.01 22.97
CA PHE A 671 18.19 -31.76 22.39
C PHE A 671 18.99 -33.06 22.25
N THR A 672 19.67 -33.21 21.12
CA THR A 672 20.60 -34.31 20.84
C THR A 672 22.03 -33.92 21.20
N SER A 673 22.88 -34.91 21.49
CA SER A 673 24.31 -34.67 21.78
C SER A 673 25.00 -33.90 20.65
N SER A 674 24.65 -34.17 19.39
CA SER A 674 25.18 -33.46 18.22
C SER A 674 24.77 -31.98 18.19
N GLU A 675 23.50 -31.67 18.47
CA GLU A 675 23.02 -30.28 18.48
C GLU A 675 23.71 -29.48 19.58
N VAL A 676 23.83 -30.03 20.79
CA VAL A 676 24.50 -29.34 21.91
C VAL A 676 26.00 -29.16 21.63
N GLN A 677 26.67 -30.17 21.04
CA GLN A 677 28.06 -30.02 20.64
C GLN A 677 28.28 -28.94 19.58
N ASN A 678 27.41 -28.88 18.57
CA ASN A 678 27.52 -27.87 17.52
C ASN A 678 27.24 -26.47 18.07
N PHE A 679 26.21 -26.33 18.90
CA PHE A 679 25.89 -25.10 19.60
C PHE A 679 27.06 -24.58 20.47
N VAL A 680 27.69 -25.46 21.25
CA VAL A 680 28.86 -25.10 22.07
C VAL A 680 30.06 -24.68 21.19
N LYS A 681 30.23 -25.29 20.01
CA LYS A 681 31.29 -24.87 19.06
C LYS A 681 31.01 -23.50 18.46
N ALA A 682 29.74 -23.18 18.21
CA ALA A 682 29.32 -21.93 17.58
C ALA A 682 29.47 -20.71 18.49
N ILE A 683 29.19 -20.84 19.79
CA ILE A 683 29.17 -19.69 20.72
C ILE A 683 30.50 -19.49 21.46
N PHE A 684 31.24 -20.56 21.76
CA PHE A 684 32.42 -20.48 22.63
C PHE A 684 33.73 -20.60 21.83
N ALA A 685 34.62 -19.63 22.00
CA ALA A 685 35.98 -19.67 21.46
C ALA A 685 36.76 -20.92 21.93
N ASP A 686 37.74 -21.36 21.12
CA ASP A 686 38.52 -22.57 21.45
C ASP A 686 39.30 -22.39 22.76
N SER A 687 38.99 -23.22 23.75
CA SER A 687 39.54 -23.15 25.10
C SER A 687 39.62 -24.56 25.72
N PRO A 688 40.51 -24.78 26.70
CA PRO A 688 40.60 -26.09 27.37
C PRO A 688 39.26 -26.49 28.01
N LEU A 689 38.53 -25.53 28.60
CA LEU A 689 37.21 -25.75 29.20
C LEU A 689 36.18 -26.18 28.14
N ARG A 690 36.19 -25.56 26.96
CA ARG A 690 35.33 -25.97 25.84
C ARG A 690 35.62 -27.40 25.40
N LYS A 691 36.91 -27.78 25.28
CA LYS A 691 37.30 -29.15 24.89
C LYS A 691 36.83 -30.19 25.91
N GLU A 692 36.95 -29.88 27.20
CA GLU A 692 36.47 -30.74 28.29
C GLU A 692 34.94 -30.92 28.23
N CYS A 693 34.19 -29.82 28.07
CA CYS A 693 32.73 -29.84 27.93
C CYS A 693 32.29 -30.68 26.72
N LEU A 694 32.90 -30.48 25.54
CA LEU A 694 32.60 -31.24 24.34
C LEU A 694 32.90 -32.74 24.50
N LEU A 695 34.05 -33.08 25.11
CA LEU A 695 34.38 -34.47 25.42
C LEU A 695 33.36 -35.09 26.38
N TRP A 696 32.89 -34.32 27.35
CA TRP A 696 31.88 -34.80 28.30
C TRP A 696 30.54 -35.09 27.62
N ILE A 697 30.00 -34.15 26.84
CA ILE A 697 28.76 -34.31 26.08
C ILE A 697 28.84 -35.50 25.10
N SER A 698 30.04 -35.78 24.56
CA SER A 698 30.25 -36.93 23.67
C SER A 698 30.29 -38.29 24.39
N ARG A 699 30.68 -38.31 25.67
CA ARG A 699 30.82 -39.54 26.49
C ARG A 699 29.52 -39.95 27.17
N THR A 700 28.58 -39.03 27.31
CA THR A 700 27.21 -39.27 27.80
C THR A 700 26.22 -39.14 26.64
N PRO A 701 26.23 -40.06 25.66
CA PRO A 701 25.20 -40.08 24.64
C PRO A 701 23.86 -40.46 25.29
N SER A 702 22.90 -39.55 25.18
CA SER A 702 21.49 -39.78 25.48
C SER A 702 20.80 -40.51 24.34
#